data_AF-A0A6J2J8E2-F1
#
_entry.id   AF-A0A6J2J8E2-F1
#
_cell.length_a   1.000
_cell.length_b   1.000
_cell.length_c   1.000
_cell.angle_alpha   90.00
_cell.angle_beta   90.00
_cell.angle_gamma   90.00
#
_symmetry.space_group_name_H-M   'P 1'
#
loop_
_entity.id
_entity.type
_entity.pdbx_description
1 polymer ?
#
loop_
_entity_poly.entity_id
_entity_poly.type
_entity_poly.pdbx_seq_one_letter_code
_entity_poly.pdbx_strand_id
1 'polypeptide(L)'
;MAAERGGCALEAVPLPPEVRESLAELELELSEGDITQKGYEKKRAKLLARYIPLIQGVDPSLQAENRVPGSSQATAAASKQQKSRSTNSRDERFRSDVHTEAVQAALAKYKERKMPMPSKRRSVLVHSSVETYTPPENHSAPPDVTTGLVEHLYHERPQVASVRGVPRGYNSSILETADGVPVNSRVSSKIQQLLNTLKRPKRPPLKEFFVDDFEELLEVQQPDPNQPKPEGNQMNVLKGEPLGVVTNWPPSLLAALQRWGTTQPKAPCLTALDTTGKAIYTLTYGKLWSRSLKLAYTLLNKLTTKNEPLLKPGDRVALVFPNSDPVMFMVAFYGCLLAELIPVPIEVPLTRKDAGSQQIGFLLGSCGVTLALTTDACQKGLPKAQTGEVVTFKGWPRLVWFVIDGKHLAKPTKDWHPQVRDASAEIAYIEYKTSKEGSTVGITISHASMLAHCHALTQACGYSEAETLTNVLDFKREAGLWHGVLTSVMNRMHVISIPYALMKVNPLSWIQKVCSYKARVAVVKSRDMHWSLLAQRDQRDVSLSSLRMLIVADGANPWSISSCDAFLNVFQSRGLRPEVICPCASSSEALTVAIRRPPELGGPPPGKAVLSMNCLSFGVIRVDTEEKLSVLTVQDVGQIMPGASVCVVKVDGTPYLCKADEVGEICVNSGATGIAYFGLLGITKNVFEAIPVTAAGVPVSDQPFTRTGLLGFVGPDYLVFVVGKLDGLMMVSGRRHNADDVVATALAVEPMKFVYRGR
;
A
#
# COMPACT_ATOMS: atom_id res chain seq x y z
N MET A 1 -19.81 -30.36 -62.99
CA MET A 1 -20.70 -30.88 -61.94
C MET A 1 -20.33 -30.13 -60.67
N ALA A 2 -21.05 -29.09 -60.22
CA ALA A 2 -22.50 -28.91 -60.01
C ALA A 2 -22.98 -29.40 -58.63
N ALA A 3 -22.78 -28.52 -57.63
CA ALA A 3 -23.61 -28.38 -56.44
C ALA A 3 -23.48 -26.92 -55.99
N GLU A 4 -24.60 -26.23 -55.77
CA GLU A 4 -24.66 -24.78 -55.51
C GLU A 4 -24.99 -24.46 -54.05
N ARG A 5 -25.20 -23.16 -53.79
CA ARG A 5 -25.80 -22.52 -52.60
C ARG A 5 -24.82 -22.30 -51.43
N GLY A 6 -24.74 -21.09 -50.87
CA GLY A 6 -25.38 -19.85 -51.30
C GLY A 6 -24.98 -18.68 -50.40
N GLY A 7 -24.74 -17.51 -51.00
CA GLY A 7 -24.48 -16.29 -50.23
C GLY A 7 -25.78 -15.65 -49.76
N CYS A 8 -25.76 -15.04 -48.57
CA CYS A 8 -26.76 -14.06 -48.16
C CYS A 8 -26.00 -12.79 -47.77
N ALA A 9 -26.15 -11.74 -48.58
CA ALA A 9 -25.67 -10.41 -48.21
C ALA A 9 -26.65 -9.84 -47.17
N LEU A 10 -26.13 -9.38 -46.02
CA LEU A 10 -26.92 -8.60 -45.09
C LEU A 10 -26.95 -7.14 -45.59
N GLU A 11 -28.11 -6.69 -46.04
CA GLU A 11 -28.34 -5.28 -46.33
C GLU A 11 -28.14 -4.45 -45.05
N ALA A 12 -27.46 -3.31 -45.17
CA ALA A 12 -27.11 -2.48 -44.03
C ALA A 12 -28.35 -1.72 -43.52
N VAL A 13 -28.98 -2.24 -42.46
CA VAL A 13 -30.10 -1.58 -41.76
C VAL A 13 -29.70 -0.14 -41.38
N PRO A 14 -30.44 0.90 -41.82
CA PRO A 14 -30.12 2.27 -41.48
C PRO A 14 -30.12 2.53 -39.97
N LEU A 15 -29.11 3.26 -39.47
CA LEU A 15 -29.09 3.71 -38.08
C LEU A 15 -30.24 4.71 -37.83
N PRO A 16 -30.90 4.70 -36.65
CA PRO A 16 -31.95 5.66 -36.30
C PRO A 16 -31.46 7.11 -36.37
N PRO A 17 -32.36 8.08 -36.66
CA PRO A 17 -31.99 9.50 -36.74
C PRO A 17 -31.28 9.97 -35.47
N GLU A 18 -31.82 9.68 -34.29
CA GLU A 18 -31.23 10.01 -32.98
C GLU A 18 -29.78 9.51 -32.81
N VAL A 19 -29.48 8.31 -33.31
CA VAL A 19 -28.14 7.71 -33.23
C VAL A 19 -27.20 8.36 -34.25
N ARG A 20 -27.70 8.75 -35.42
CA ARG A 20 -26.92 9.48 -36.43
C ARG A 20 -26.61 10.90 -36.00
N GLU A 21 -27.56 11.58 -35.36
CA GLU A 21 -27.42 12.92 -34.78
C GLU A 21 -26.41 12.89 -33.62
N SER A 22 -26.56 11.95 -32.68
CA SER A 22 -25.59 11.70 -31.59
C SER A 22 -24.17 11.36 -32.08
N LEU A 23 -24.02 10.88 -33.32
CA LEU A 23 -22.72 10.60 -33.94
C LEU A 23 -22.16 11.82 -34.67
N ALA A 24 -23.01 12.66 -35.26
CA ALA A 24 -22.61 13.93 -35.88
C ALA A 24 -22.14 14.95 -34.83
N GLU A 25 -22.85 15.08 -33.70
CA GLU A 25 -22.37 15.87 -32.54
C GLU A 25 -21.01 15.37 -32.04
N LEU A 26 -20.82 14.05 -32.01
CA LEU A 26 -19.58 13.43 -31.56
C LEU A 26 -18.42 13.64 -32.54
N GLU A 27 -18.70 13.74 -33.84
CA GLU A 27 -17.71 14.12 -34.86
C GLU A 27 -17.39 15.61 -34.79
N LEU A 28 -18.37 16.46 -34.41
CA LEU A 28 -18.15 17.87 -34.11
C LEU A 28 -17.21 18.05 -32.90
N GLU A 29 -17.48 17.38 -31.76
CA GLU A 29 -16.61 17.39 -30.56
C GLU A 29 -15.15 17.03 -30.91
N LEU A 30 -14.93 16.10 -31.85
CA LEU A 30 -13.60 15.68 -32.28
C LEU A 30 -12.95 16.72 -33.19
N SER A 31 -13.72 17.37 -34.06
CA SER A 31 -13.22 18.42 -34.96
C SER A 31 -12.87 19.72 -34.24
N GLU A 32 -13.61 20.07 -33.18
CA GLU A 32 -13.39 21.25 -32.33
C GLU A 32 -12.29 21.01 -31.27
N GLY A 33 -11.94 19.73 -31.03
CA GLY A 33 -10.85 19.33 -30.13
C GLY A 33 -11.25 19.07 -28.67
N ASP A 34 -12.54 19.25 -28.34
CA ASP A 34 -13.10 19.00 -27.01
C ASP A 34 -13.06 17.50 -26.61
N ILE A 35 -12.92 16.59 -27.58
CA ILE A 35 -12.63 15.17 -27.30
C ILE A 35 -11.42 14.64 -28.08
N THR A 36 -10.53 13.93 -27.37
CA THR A 36 -9.44 13.19 -28.01
C THR A 36 -9.95 12.03 -28.87
N GLN A 37 -9.21 11.65 -29.92
CA GLN A 37 -9.48 10.47 -30.78
C GLN A 37 -9.93 9.21 -29.99
N LYS A 38 -9.21 8.90 -28.92
CA LYS A 38 -9.48 7.73 -28.05
C LYS A 38 -10.72 7.89 -27.15
N GLY A 39 -11.12 9.12 -26.89
CA GLY A 39 -12.41 9.46 -26.27
C GLY A 39 -13.56 9.31 -27.25
N TYR A 40 -13.40 9.84 -28.47
CA TYR A 40 -14.35 9.70 -29.59
C TYR A 40 -14.65 8.22 -29.86
N GLU A 41 -13.63 7.39 -30.10
CA GLU A 41 -13.78 5.95 -30.34
C GLU A 41 -14.58 5.25 -29.22
N LYS A 42 -14.34 5.64 -27.96
CA LYS A 42 -15.01 5.05 -26.80
C LYS A 42 -16.45 5.53 -26.62
N LYS A 43 -16.77 6.81 -26.89
CA LYS A 43 -18.15 7.31 -26.93
C LYS A 43 -18.92 6.65 -28.09
N ARG A 44 -18.33 6.63 -29.29
CA ARG A 44 -18.88 6.03 -30.52
C ARG A 44 -19.21 4.54 -30.36
N ALA A 45 -18.27 3.76 -29.83
CA ALA A 45 -18.50 2.35 -29.55
C ALA A 45 -19.64 2.13 -28.54
N LYS A 46 -19.79 3.02 -27.53
CA LYS A 46 -20.86 2.93 -26.53
C LYS A 46 -22.23 3.35 -27.08
N LEU A 47 -22.29 4.31 -28.00
CA LEU A 47 -23.50 4.68 -28.74
C LEU A 47 -23.98 3.50 -29.59
N LEU A 48 -23.10 2.98 -30.46
CA LEU A 48 -23.43 1.87 -31.35
C LEU A 48 -23.77 0.57 -30.59
N ALA A 49 -23.09 0.27 -29.48
CA ALA A 49 -23.35 -0.93 -28.68
C ALA A 49 -24.78 -1.00 -28.10
N ARG A 50 -25.49 0.13 -27.95
CA ARG A 50 -26.90 0.15 -27.55
C ARG A 50 -27.85 -0.34 -28.66
N TYR A 51 -27.43 -0.26 -29.92
CA TYR A 51 -28.26 -0.60 -31.08
C TYR A 51 -28.02 -2.03 -31.62
N ILE A 52 -26.86 -2.64 -31.29
CA ILE A 52 -26.52 -4.02 -31.68
C ILE A 52 -27.63 -5.05 -31.35
N PRO A 53 -28.31 -5.02 -30.18
CA PRO A 53 -29.36 -5.99 -29.86
C PRO A 53 -30.58 -5.93 -30.79
N LEU A 54 -30.93 -4.73 -31.29
CA LEU A 54 -32.10 -4.53 -32.16
C LEU A 54 -31.90 -5.14 -33.55
N ILE A 55 -30.65 -5.17 -34.03
CA ILE A 55 -30.29 -5.81 -35.31
C ILE A 55 -30.40 -7.35 -35.23
N GLN A 56 -30.43 -7.93 -34.03
CA GLN A 56 -30.53 -9.38 -33.80
C GLN A 56 -31.96 -9.89 -33.54
N GLY A 57 -32.98 -9.03 -33.68
CA GLY A 57 -34.38 -9.47 -33.66
C GLY A 57 -34.90 -9.97 -32.30
N VAL A 58 -34.35 -9.48 -31.19
CA VAL A 58 -34.79 -9.83 -29.82
C VAL A 58 -35.73 -8.76 -29.29
N ASP A 59 -36.98 -9.13 -29.03
CA ASP A 59 -38.01 -8.24 -28.51
C ASP A 59 -37.75 -7.86 -27.02
N PRO A 60 -37.69 -6.56 -26.66
CA PRO A 60 -37.45 -6.13 -25.28
C PRO A 60 -38.57 -6.45 -24.26
N SER A 61 -39.76 -6.89 -24.69
CA SER A 61 -40.93 -7.06 -23.83
C SER A 61 -40.91 -8.32 -22.94
N LEU A 62 -40.09 -9.32 -23.25
CA LEU A 62 -40.14 -10.67 -22.66
C LEU A 62 -39.44 -10.83 -21.29
N GLN A 63 -39.59 -9.85 -20.37
CA GLN A 63 -39.16 -9.99 -18.96
C GLN A 63 -40.22 -9.58 -17.92
N ALA A 64 -41.51 -9.47 -18.31
CA ALA A 64 -42.55 -8.93 -17.44
C ALA A 64 -43.84 -9.76 -17.31
N GLU A 65 -43.81 -11.10 -17.39
CA GLU A 65 -44.97 -11.90 -16.94
C GLU A 65 -44.63 -13.34 -16.51
N ASN A 66 -44.94 -13.68 -15.24
CA ASN A 66 -45.25 -15.04 -14.78
C ASN A 66 -46.01 -15.01 -13.42
N ARG A 67 -47.27 -14.64 -13.57
CA ARG A 67 -48.39 -14.35 -12.67
C ARG A 67 -49.39 -15.41 -12.18
N VAL A 68 -49.08 -16.67 -11.87
CA VAL A 68 -50.17 -17.67 -11.69
C VAL A 68 -51.07 -17.35 -10.47
N PRO A 69 -52.41 -17.23 -10.63
CA PRO A 69 -53.34 -16.91 -9.54
C PRO A 69 -54.01 -18.16 -8.94
N GLY A 70 -54.54 -18.04 -7.71
CA GLY A 70 -55.58 -18.97 -7.22
C GLY A 70 -55.58 -19.35 -5.74
N SER A 71 -56.23 -18.54 -4.90
CA SER A 71 -57.28 -18.99 -3.95
C SER A 71 -57.76 -17.80 -3.11
N SER A 72 -59.07 -17.71 -2.87
CA SER A 72 -59.71 -16.61 -2.15
C SER A 72 -60.45 -17.13 -0.93
N GLN A 73 -60.34 -16.46 0.22
CA GLN A 73 -61.35 -16.59 1.28
C GLN A 73 -61.43 -15.38 2.22
N ALA A 74 -62.67 -15.08 2.62
CA ALA A 74 -63.12 -14.32 3.79
C ALA A 74 -62.53 -12.91 4.06
N THR A 75 -63.40 -11.91 3.93
CA THR A 75 -63.23 -10.55 4.48
C THR A 75 -63.50 -10.50 5.98
N ALA A 76 -62.76 -9.63 6.69
CA ALA A 76 -63.19 -9.06 7.98
C ALA A 76 -62.61 -7.63 8.10
N ALA A 77 -63.43 -6.66 8.54
CA ALA A 77 -63.06 -5.24 8.54
C ALA A 77 -63.34 -4.56 9.89
N ALA A 78 -62.29 -4.33 10.66
CA ALA A 78 -62.24 -3.47 11.86
C ALA A 78 -60.75 -3.33 12.28
N SER A 79 -60.26 -2.24 12.87
CA SER A 79 -60.83 -0.89 13.07
C SER A 79 -59.67 0.12 13.21
N LYS A 80 -59.92 1.42 13.06
CA LYS A 80 -58.92 2.45 13.38
C LYS A 80 -58.72 2.53 14.90
N GLN A 81 -57.49 2.39 15.37
CA GLN A 81 -57.06 2.98 16.64
C GLN A 81 -55.76 3.78 16.46
N GLN A 82 -55.86 5.10 16.57
CA GLN A 82 -54.70 5.93 16.86
C GLN A 82 -54.37 5.78 18.35
N LYS A 83 -53.14 5.36 18.67
CA LYS A 83 -52.49 5.73 19.93
C LYS A 83 -51.06 6.19 19.63
N SER A 84 -50.81 7.45 19.93
CA SER A 84 -49.50 8.08 19.81
C SER A 84 -48.55 7.62 20.91
N ARG A 85 -47.25 7.50 20.61
CA ARG A 85 -46.22 7.65 21.64
C ARG A 85 -44.85 8.06 21.09
N SER A 86 -44.23 9.01 21.81
CA SER A 86 -42.79 9.30 21.88
C SER A 86 -41.99 9.37 20.57
N THR A 87 -41.86 10.59 20.04
CA THR A 87 -40.74 11.00 19.17
C THR A 87 -39.43 11.07 19.97
N ASN A 88 -38.65 9.98 20.02
CA ASN A 88 -37.28 10.01 20.57
C ASN A 88 -36.28 10.55 19.53
N SER A 89 -36.31 11.86 19.31
CA SER A 89 -35.52 12.55 18.28
C SER A 89 -34.07 12.84 18.72
N ARG A 90 -33.30 11.83 19.13
CA ARG A 90 -31.92 12.02 19.66
C ARG A 90 -30.81 11.13 19.08
N ASP A 91 -31.09 9.98 18.47
CA ASP A 91 -30.04 8.99 18.13
C ASP A 91 -29.47 9.06 16.70
N GLU A 92 -29.84 10.06 15.88
CA GLU A 92 -29.31 10.20 14.51
C GLU A 92 -28.12 11.16 14.35
N ARG A 93 -27.75 11.93 15.39
CA ARG A 93 -26.80 13.07 15.29
C ARG A 93 -25.29 12.76 15.43
N PHE A 94 -24.91 11.48 15.55
CA PHE A 94 -23.50 11.09 15.70
C PHE A 94 -23.04 10.17 14.56
N ARG A 95 -23.28 10.61 13.32
CA ARG A 95 -22.49 10.19 12.15
C ARG A 95 -21.36 11.20 11.91
N SER A 96 -20.70 11.15 10.76
CA SER A 96 -19.56 12.03 10.41
C SER A 96 -19.96 13.49 10.14
N ASP A 97 -21.12 13.92 10.64
CA ASP A 97 -21.70 15.23 10.38
C ASP A 97 -20.76 16.34 10.85
N VAL A 98 -20.13 16.22 12.02
CA VAL A 98 -19.11 17.20 12.49
C VAL A 98 -17.98 17.43 11.47
N HIS A 99 -17.57 16.41 10.70
CA HIS A 99 -16.51 16.57 9.70
C HIS A 99 -17.04 17.05 8.35
N THR A 100 -18.17 16.50 7.88
CA THR A 100 -18.81 16.96 6.63
C THR A 100 -19.36 18.39 6.77
N GLU A 101 -19.95 18.74 7.90
CA GLU A 101 -20.42 20.08 8.28
C GLU A 101 -19.25 21.03 8.54
N ALA A 102 -18.17 20.63 9.22
CA ALA A 102 -16.97 21.47 9.33
C ALA A 102 -16.37 21.81 7.96
N VAL A 103 -16.27 20.84 7.05
CA VAL A 103 -15.76 21.09 5.70
C VAL A 103 -16.76 21.88 4.86
N GLN A 104 -18.07 21.64 4.95
CA GLN A 104 -19.08 22.46 4.27
C GLN A 104 -19.15 23.90 4.80
N ALA A 105 -19.03 24.10 6.11
CA ALA A 105 -18.96 25.42 6.74
C ALA A 105 -17.65 26.14 6.39
N ALA A 106 -16.53 25.43 6.33
CA ALA A 106 -15.27 25.98 5.81
C ALA A 106 -15.39 26.39 4.34
N LEU A 107 -16.01 25.57 3.49
CA LEU A 107 -16.30 25.88 2.08
C LEU A 107 -17.27 27.05 1.91
N ALA A 108 -18.29 27.18 2.78
CA ALA A 108 -19.21 28.31 2.80
C ALA A 108 -18.47 29.61 3.17
N LYS A 109 -17.69 29.58 4.26
CA LYS A 109 -16.82 30.69 4.70
C LYS A 109 -15.72 31.05 3.68
N TYR A 110 -15.36 30.10 2.81
CA TYR A 110 -14.48 30.35 1.66
C TYR A 110 -15.21 31.04 0.50
N LYS A 111 -16.48 30.69 0.22
CA LYS A 111 -17.32 31.37 -0.80
C LYS A 111 -17.61 32.84 -0.45
N GLU A 112 -17.69 33.18 0.83
CA GLU A 112 -17.88 34.57 1.29
C GLU A 112 -16.63 35.44 1.03
N ARG A 113 -15.44 34.83 0.97
CA ARG A 113 -14.18 35.52 0.67
C ARG A 113 -13.99 35.69 -0.84
N LYS A 114 -14.48 36.81 -1.39
CA LYS A 114 -14.12 37.29 -2.74
C LYS A 114 -12.64 37.68 -2.85
N MET A 115 -11.75 36.69 -2.89
CA MET A 115 -10.40 36.82 -3.45
C MET A 115 -10.49 36.77 -4.98
N PRO A 116 -9.66 37.51 -5.73
CA PRO A 116 -9.68 37.46 -7.19
C PRO A 116 -9.22 36.08 -7.70
N MET A 117 -9.99 35.46 -8.60
CA MET A 117 -9.52 34.26 -9.29
C MET A 117 -8.35 34.59 -10.23
N PRO A 118 -7.36 33.69 -10.39
CA PRO A 118 -6.31 33.85 -11.40
C PRO A 118 -6.92 34.02 -12.80
N SER A 119 -6.75 35.19 -13.39
CA SER A 119 -7.34 35.50 -14.70
C SER A 119 -6.69 34.66 -15.81
N LYS A 120 -7.49 34.12 -16.74
CA LYS A 120 -6.99 33.45 -17.95
C LYS A 120 -6.24 34.46 -18.85
N ARG A 121 -4.95 34.69 -18.63
CA ARG A 121 -4.14 35.53 -19.52
C ARG A 121 -3.84 34.81 -20.84
N ARG A 122 -4.69 35.08 -21.82
CA ARG A 122 -4.39 34.99 -23.25
C ARG A 122 -3.17 35.87 -23.55
N SER A 123 -2.23 35.39 -24.35
CA SER A 123 -0.98 36.10 -24.67
C SER A 123 -1.17 37.20 -25.72
N VAL A 124 -0.37 38.28 -25.63
CA VAL A 124 0.45 38.90 -26.71
C VAL A 124 1.22 40.13 -26.14
N LEU A 125 2.21 40.61 -26.89
CA LEU A 125 3.19 41.69 -26.64
C LEU A 125 2.50 43.07 -26.34
N VAL A 126 3.14 44.16 -25.86
CA VAL A 126 4.41 44.84 -26.27
C VAL A 126 5.05 45.68 -25.13
N HIS A 127 6.35 45.96 -25.30
CA HIS A 127 7.31 46.84 -24.58
C HIS A 127 6.86 48.02 -23.68
N SER A 128 7.41 48.02 -22.46
CA SER A 128 8.13 49.09 -21.70
C SER A 128 7.96 50.60 -22.00
N SER A 129 7.56 51.34 -20.94
CA SER A 129 8.05 52.68 -20.48
C SER A 129 7.88 53.92 -21.41
N VAL A 130 7.74 55.18 -20.96
CA VAL A 130 8.03 55.92 -19.70
C VAL A 130 6.85 56.85 -19.32
N GLU A 131 6.97 57.57 -18.20
CA GLU A 131 6.00 58.45 -17.50
C GLU A 131 5.44 59.68 -18.27
N THR A 132 4.21 60.05 -17.89
CA THR A 132 3.61 61.41 -17.79
C THR A 132 3.75 62.42 -18.94
N TYR A 133 2.67 62.63 -19.72
CA TYR A 133 1.91 63.89 -19.89
C TYR A 133 0.77 63.69 -20.95
N THR A 134 -0.14 64.66 -21.11
CA THR A 134 -1.34 64.61 -21.98
C THR A 134 -1.35 65.76 -23.02
N PRO A 135 -2.37 65.86 -23.90
CA PRO A 135 -2.65 65.21 -25.20
C PRO A 135 -2.25 66.16 -26.39
N PRO A 136 -2.73 66.12 -27.68
CA PRO A 136 -3.81 65.31 -28.29
C PRO A 136 -3.68 64.81 -29.77
N GLU A 137 -4.68 64.00 -30.16
CA GLU A 137 -5.43 63.95 -31.44
C GLU A 137 -4.97 63.23 -32.75
N ASN A 138 -5.95 62.47 -33.30
CA ASN A 138 -6.34 62.22 -34.72
C ASN A 138 -5.70 61.12 -35.62
N HIS A 139 -6.53 60.08 -35.87
CA HIS A 139 -6.87 59.41 -37.17
C HIS A 139 -5.79 58.65 -38.01
N SER A 140 -6.07 57.61 -38.82
CA SER A 140 -7.20 56.64 -38.95
C SER A 140 -6.88 55.51 -39.98
N ALA A 141 -7.27 54.25 -39.68
CA ALA A 141 -7.67 53.15 -40.62
C ALA A 141 -6.63 52.43 -41.56
N PRO A 142 -6.95 51.21 -42.11
CA PRO A 142 -5.98 50.22 -42.69
C PRO A 142 -6.20 49.87 -44.20
N PRO A 143 -5.53 48.84 -44.80
CA PRO A 143 -6.15 47.48 -44.97
C PRO A 143 -5.17 46.25 -45.06
N ASP A 144 -5.71 45.05 -45.39
CA ASP A 144 -5.07 43.70 -45.48
C ASP A 144 -4.51 43.25 -46.87
N VAL A 145 -3.84 42.06 -46.95
CA VAL A 145 -3.90 40.94 -47.97
C VAL A 145 -2.60 40.07 -48.05
N THR A 146 -2.63 38.84 -48.62
CA THR A 146 -1.61 37.73 -48.58
C THR A 146 -1.12 37.26 -49.99
N THR A 147 -0.28 36.23 -50.33
CA THR A 147 0.10 34.87 -49.80
C THR A 147 1.45 34.31 -50.40
N GLY A 148 2.09 33.27 -49.79
CA GLY A 148 3.02 32.31 -50.48
C GLY A 148 4.22 31.77 -49.64
N LEU A 149 5.08 30.79 -50.04
CA LEU A 149 5.00 29.70 -51.05
C LEU A 149 6.15 28.61 -50.88
N VAL A 150 6.37 27.74 -51.89
CA VAL A 150 7.24 26.51 -52.05
C VAL A 150 8.71 26.83 -52.47
N GLU A 151 9.81 26.03 -52.36
CA GLU A 151 10.41 24.93 -51.51
C GLU A 151 11.97 24.94 -51.77
N HIS A 152 12.91 23.96 -51.86
CA HIS A 152 13.21 22.47 -51.81
C HIS A 152 14.79 22.37 -51.93
N LEU A 153 15.70 21.36 -51.80
CA LEU A 153 16.03 19.98 -51.29
C LEU A 153 17.63 19.95 -51.21
N TYR A 154 18.54 18.94 -51.04
CA TYR A 154 18.59 17.45 -50.89
C TYR A 154 19.79 16.94 -49.98
N HIS A 155 20.85 16.26 -50.50
CA HIS A 155 21.94 15.48 -49.80
C HIS A 155 23.35 15.66 -50.49
N GLU A 156 24.54 15.05 -50.16
CA GLU A 156 24.94 13.95 -49.25
C GLU A 156 26.36 14.06 -48.54
N ARG A 157 27.37 13.17 -48.80
CA ARG A 157 28.62 12.89 -48.01
C ARG A 157 29.79 12.34 -48.92
N PRO A 158 30.89 11.61 -48.53
CA PRO A 158 31.37 11.07 -47.23
C PRO A 158 32.92 11.15 -46.88
N GLN A 159 33.26 10.69 -45.66
CA GLN A 159 34.48 10.01 -45.08
C GLN A 159 35.98 10.23 -45.53
N VAL A 160 36.77 10.88 -44.62
CA VAL A 160 38.21 10.65 -44.19
C VAL A 160 39.37 10.59 -45.24
N ALA A 161 40.69 10.56 -44.97
CA ALA A 161 41.57 10.43 -43.76
C ALA A 161 42.69 11.53 -43.72
N SER A 162 43.97 11.45 -43.24
CA SER A 162 44.91 10.42 -42.69
C SER A 162 46.05 11.08 -41.82
N VAL A 163 47.16 10.38 -41.50
CA VAL A 163 48.23 10.78 -40.52
C VAL A 163 49.67 10.39 -41.00
N ARG A 164 50.77 11.17 -40.80
CA ARG A 164 51.85 10.99 -39.77
C ARG A 164 53.12 11.86 -40.06
N GLY A 165 53.90 12.28 -39.04
CA GLY A 165 55.30 12.81 -39.19
C GLY A 165 55.81 13.75 -38.06
N VAL A 166 56.94 13.41 -37.40
CA VAL A 166 57.54 14.04 -36.16
C VAL A 166 59.03 13.61 -36.09
N PRO A 167 60.03 14.31 -35.45
CA PRO A 167 60.10 15.57 -34.66
C PRO A 167 60.99 16.65 -35.38
N ARG A 168 61.83 17.57 -34.82
CA ARG A 168 62.29 18.02 -33.46
C ARG A 168 62.86 19.47 -33.53
N GLY A 169 62.97 20.18 -32.41
CA GLY A 169 63.71 21.46 -32.26
C GLY A 169 63.33 22.23 -30.98
N TYR A 170 64.01 23.33 -30.64
CA TYR A 170 63.87 24.09 -29.38
C TYR A 170 63.81 25.61 -29.66
N ASN A 171 63.27 26.52 -28.85
CA ASN A 171 62.57 26.47 -27.53
C ASN A 171 61.16 27.11 -27.68
N SER A 172 60.18 27.06 -26.77
CA SER A 172 60.08 27.09 -25.29
C SER A 172 60.18 28.47 -24.63
N SER A 173 59.13 29.28 -24.79
CA SER A 173 58.61 30.17 -23.74
C SER A 173 57.34 29.53 -23.14
N ILE A 174 57.20 29.60 -21.81
CA ILE A 174 56.19 28.83 -21.07
C ILE A 174 55.07 29.74 -20.55
N LEU A 175 53.82 29.25 -20.66
CA LEU A 175 52.69 29.72 -19.89
C LEU A 175 51.84 28.48 -19.57
N GLU A 176 51.89 28.02 -18.31
CA GLU A 176 51.34 26.72 -17.91
C GLU A 176 49.81 26.72 -17.85
N THR A 177 49.25 25.52 -18.00
CA THR A 177 47.85 25.21 -17.70
C THR A 177 47.83 23.95 -16.83
N ALA A 178 46.91 23.88 -15.87
CA ALA A 178 46.65 22.63 -15.17
C ALA A 178 46.23 21.57 -16.19
N ASP A 179 46.87 20.40 -16.13
CA ASP A 179 46.66 19.24 -17.03
C ASP A 179 46.78 19.55 -18.54
N GLY A 180 47.83 20.28 -18.90
CA GLY A 180 48.10 20.71 -20.28
C GLY A 180 48.32 19.57 -21.30
N VAL A 181 47.39 19.45 -22.25
CA VAL A 181 47.57 18.71 -23.52
C VAL A 181 47.40 19.69 -24.70
N PRO A 182 48.48 20.14 -25.37
CA PRO A 182 48.39 21.17 -26.40
C PRO A 182 47.95 20.61 -27.76
N VAL A 183 46.71 20.90 -28.17
CA VAL A 183 46.19 20.56 -29.51
C VAL A 183 46.07 21.81 -30.39
N ASN A 184 47.02 21.96 -31.32
CA ASN A 184 46.94 22.95 -32.39
C ASN A 184 45.75 22.64 -33.32
N SER A 185 44.65 23.37 -33.19
CA SER A 185 43.54 23.33 -34.15
C SER A 185 43.24 24.72 -34.72
N ARG A 186 43.53 24.91 -36.01
CA ARG A 186 43.08 26.09 -36.76
C ARG A 186 41.58 25.97 -37.06
N VAL A 187 40.76 26.20 -36.04
CA VAL A 187 39.30 26.23 -36.18
C VAL A 187 38.94 27.34 -37.17
N SER A 188 38.27 26.99 -38.28
CA SER A 188 37.80 27.98 -39.26
C SER A 188 36.91 29.02 -38.59
N SER A 189 37.02 30.29 -39.01
CA SER A 189 36.21 31.40 -38.48
C SER A 189 34.72 31.10 -38.49
N LYS A 190 34.21 30.43 -39.54
CA LYS A 190 32.82 29.96 -39.61
C LYS A 190 32.45 29.00 -38.47
N ILE A 191 33.34 28.10 -38.06
CA ILE A 191 33.11 27.15 -36.97
C ILE A 191 33.16 27.86 -35.60
N GLN A 192 34.07 28.84 -35.41
CA GLN A 192 34.06 29.69 -34.22
C GLN A 192 32.78 30.54 -34.12
N GLN A 193 32.29 31.06 -35.26
CA GLN A 193 31.03 31.81 -35.34
C GLN A 193 29.81 30.92 -35.04
N LEU A 194 29.83 29.65 -35.46
CA LEU A 194 28.80 28.66 -35.16
C LEU A 194 28.83 28.23 -33.67
N LEU A 195 30.02 28.02 -33.10
CA LEU A 195 30.19 27.76 -31.66
C LEU A 195 29.72 28.95 -30.81
N ASN A 196 30.01 30.19 -31.23
CA ASN A 196 29.57 31.38 -30.51
C ASN A 196 28.05 31.63 -30.61
N THR A 197 27.40 31.20 -31.69
CA THR A 197 25.93 31.24 -31.81
C THR A 197 25.22 30.07 -31.12
N LEU A 198 25.89 28.93 -30.91
CA LEU A 198 25.40 27.82 -30.09
C LEU A 198 25.65 28.05 -28.58
N LYS A 199 26.68 28.80 -28.19
CA LYS A 199 26.98 29.15 -26.79
C LYS A 199 26.01 30.17 -26.17
N ARG A 200 25.19 30.87 -26.97
CA ARG A 200 24.16 31.79 -26.46
C ARG A 200 22.81 31.06 -26.41
N PRO A 201 22.19 30.87 -25.22
CA PRO A 201 20.83 30.36 -25.16
C PRO A 201 19.89 31.36 -25.85
N LYS A 202 19.02 30.89 -26.74
CA LYS A 202 18.08 31.75 -27.52
C LYS A 202 16.92 32.32 -26.70
N ARG A 203 16.93 32.13 -25.39
CA ARG A 203 16.03 32.72 -24.40
C ARG A 203 16.85 32.98 -23.13
N PRO A 204 16.55 34.04 -22.36
CA PRO A 204 17.04 34.17 -21.00
C PRO A 204 16.80 32.88 -20.18
N PRO A 205 17.70 32.51 -19.24
CA PRO A 205 17.40 31.50 -18.24
C PRO A 205 16.16 31.91 -17.45
N LEU A 206 15.37 30.94 -16.96
CA LEU A 206 14.06 31.20 -16.35
C LEU A 206 14.11 32.30 -15.27
N LYS A 207 15.20 32.35 -14.49
CA LYS A 207 15.44 33.34 -13.43
C LYS A 207 15.29 34.80 -13.89
N GLU A 208 15.65 35.12 -15.14
CA GLU A 208 15.57 36.49 -15.69
C GLU A 208 14.14 36.91 -16.10
N PHE A 209 13.18 35.98 -16.18
CA PHE A 209 11.75 36.28 -16.37
C PHE A 209 10.97 36.43 -15.07
N PHE A 210 11.61 36.12 -13.94
CA PHE A 210 10.98 36.02 -12.62
C PHE A 210 11.77 36.82 -11.58
N VAL A 211 12.56 37.84 -11.95
CA VAL A 211 13.46 38.52 -10.99
C VAL A 211 12.68 39.10 -9.81
N ASP A 212 11.57 39.78 -10.09
CA ASP A 212 10.67 40.36 -9.09
C ASP A 212 10.07 39.27 -8.18
N ASP A 213 9.47 38.22 -8.77
CA ASP A 213 9.00 37.02 -8.07
C ASP A 213 10.11 36.32 -7.26
N PHE A 214 11.39 36.40 -7.70
CA PHE A 214 12.51 35.73 -7.05
C PHE A 214 13.06 36.54 -5.88
N GLU A 215 12.93 37.86 -5.87
CA GLU A 215 13.20 38.68 -4.67
C GLU A 215 12.06 38.51 -3.65
N GLU A 216 10.80 38.45 -4.08
CA GLU A 216 9.65 38.11 -3.20
C GLU A 216 9.74 36.66 -2.65
N LEU A 217 10.34 35.73 -3.39
CA LEU A 217 10.67 34.36 -2.92
C LEU A 217 12.00 34.28 -2.13
N LEU A 218 12.84 35.32 -2.15
CA LEU A 218 14.08 35.42 -1.36
C LEU A 218 13.91 36.22 -0.07
N GLU A 219 12.74 36.85 0.14
CA GLU A 219 12.28 37.10 1.51
C GLU A 219 12.21 35.76 2.24
N VAL A 220 13.22 35.49 3.06
CA VAL A 220 13.23 34.38 4.00
C VAL A 220 12.03 34.59 4.92
N GLN A 221 10.94 33.87 4.66
CA GLN A 221 9.71 33.92 5.47
C GLN A 221 10.09 33.72 6.93
N GLN A 222 10.14 34.82 7.69
CA GLN A 222 10.50 34.76 9.09
C GLN A 222 9.42 33.93 9.76
N PRO A 223 9.77 32.78 10.38
CA PRO A 223 8.77 31.88 10.94
C PRO A 223 7.97 32.65 11.98
N ASP A 224 6.64 32.70 11.78
CA ASP A 224 5.70 33.49 12.57
C ASP A 224 6.09 33.42 14.07
N PRO A 225 6.32 34.55 14.76
CA PRO A 225 6.70 34.51 16.17
C PRO A 225 5.68 33.72 17.00
N ASN A 226 4.40 33.74 16.59
CA ASN A 226 3.27 33.02 17.18
C ASN A 226 3.14 31.55 16.69
N GLN A 227 4.02 31.07 15.82
CA GLN A 227 4.04 29.68 15.37
C GLN A 227 4.12 28.74 16.59
N PRO A 228 3.18 27.79 16.75
CA PRO A 228 3.21 26.80 17.80
C PRO A 228 4.56 26.07 17.87
N LYS A 229 5.12 25.97 19.07
CA LYS A 229 6.39 25.30 19.37
C LYS A 229 6.19 24.28 20.51
N PRO A 230 6.95 23.17 20.55
CA PRO A 230 6.88 22.25 21.68
C PRO A 230 7.50 22.86 22.95
N GLU A 231 6.72 22.87 24.02
CA GLU A 231 7.01 23.53 25.30
C GLU A 231 7.33 22.53 26.41
N GLY A 232 6.79 21.32 26.33
CA GLY A 232 6.89 20.29 27.37
C GLY A 232 8.31 19.78 27.64
N ASN A 233 8.41 18.91 28.65
CA ASN A 233 9.66 18.24 29.01
C ASN A 233 10.14 17.31 27.88
N GLN A 234 11.44 17.05 27.79
CA GLN A 234 11.97 16.00 26.93
C GLN A 234 11.37 14.64 27.33
N MET A 235 10.97 13.84 26.34
CA MET A 235 10.53 12.47 26.56
C MET A 235 11.67 11.60 27.11
N ASN A 236 11.32 10.50 27.77
CA ASN A 236 12.25 9.44 28.14
C ASN A 236 12.05 8.21 27.24
N VAL A 237 13.03 7.30 27.23
CA VAL A 237 12.82 5.95 26.68
C VAL A 237 11.80 5.22 27.56
N LEU A 238 10.72 4.75 26.95
CA LEU A 238 9.66 3.99 27.61
C LEU A 238 9.88 2.50 27.37
N LYS A 239 9.65 1.68 28.39
CA LYS A 239 9.78 0.23 28.30
C LYS A 239 8.39 -0.39 28.30
N GLY A 240 8.13 -1.27 27.34
CA GLY A 240 7.04 -2.22 27.45
C GLY A 240 7.26 -3.17 28.63
N GLU A 241 6.24 -3.95 28.95
CA GLU A 241 6.38 -4.97 29.99
C GLU A 241 7.47 -6.00 29.66
N PRO A 242 8.09 -6.63 30.67
CA PRO A 242 9.00 -7.74 30.43
C PRO A 242 8.33 -8.85 29.62
N LEU A 243 9.04 -9.41 28.64
CA LEU A 243 8.64 -10.66 28.00
C LEU A 243 8.73 -11.78 29.03
N GLY A 244 7.63 -12.49 29.26
CA GLY A 244 7.51 -13.48 30.32
C GLY A 244 8.42 -14.69 30.09
N VAL A 245 9.16 -15.09 31.12
CA VAL A 245 10.05 -16.27 31.06
C VAL A 245 9.23 -17.55 31.20
N VAL A 246 8.50 -17.91 30.15
CA VAL A 246 7.70 -19.14 30.10
C VAL A 246 8.61 -20.31 29.74
N THR A 247 9.03 -21.07 30.74
CA THR A 247 9.95 -22.22 30.62
C THR A 247 9.49 -23.35 29.67
N ASN A 248 8.21 -23.33 29.26
CA ASN A 248 7.60 -24.30 28.34
C ASN A 248 7.50 -23.81 26.88
N TRP A 249 8.02 -22.63 26.56
CA TRP A 249 8.01 -22.08 25.20
C TRP A 249 8.98 -22.84 24.26
N PRO A 250 8.61 -23.11 22.99
CA PRO A 250 9.50 -23.78 22.05
C PRO A 250 10.73 -22.92 21.68
N PRO A 251 11.96 -23.48 21.64
CA PRO A 251 13.18 -22.71 21.38
C PRO A 251 13.36 -22.30 19.91
N SER A 252 12.50 -22.80 19.02
CA SER A 252 12.31 -22.27 17.67
C SER A 252 10.90 -22.56 17.16
N LEU A 253 10.46 -21.81 16.14
CA LEU A 253 9.17 -22.04 15.49
C LEU A 253 9.12 -23.39 14.76
N LEU A 254 10.29 -23.95 14.39
CA LEU A 254 10.41 -25.29 13.84
C LEU A 254 10.24 -26.37 14.91
N ALA A 255 10.77 -26.15 16.13
CA ALA A 255 10.50 -27.03 17.27
C ALA A 255 9.00 -27.04 17.65
N ALA A 256 8.32 -25.88 17.57
CA ALA A 256 6.87 -25.80 17.73
C ALA A 256 6.13 -26.66 16.67
N LEU A 257 6.47 -26.48 15.39
CA LEU A 257 5.87 -27.24 14.29
C LEU A 257 6.12 -28.76 14.42
N GLN A 258 7.34 -29.17 14.79
CA GLN A 258 7.67 -30.58 15.03
C GLN A 258 6.85 -31.16 16.20
N ARG A 259 6.78 -30.44 17.33
CA ARG A 259 5.99 -30.82 18.51
C ARG A 259 4.53 -31.04 18.15
N TRP A 260 3.89 -30.07 17.49
CA TRP A 260 2.46 -30.20 17.12
C TRP A 260 2.23 -31.19 15.97
N GLY A 261 3.16 -31.26 15.01
CA GLY A 261 3.12 -32.20 13.88
C GLY A 261 3.25 -33.68 14.28
N THR A 262 3.80 -33.96 15.46
CA THR A 262 3.99 -35.33 15.99
C THR A 262 3.03 -35.66 17.14
N THR A 263 2.83 -34.75 18.10
CA THR A 263 1.94 -34.99 19.27
C THR A 263 0.47 -34.71 19.00
N GLN A 264 0.17 -33.76 18.12
CA GLN A 264 -1.19 -33.30 17.80
C GLN A 264 -1.51 -33.39 16.28
N PRO A 265 -1.16 -34.49 15.58
CA PRO A 265 -1.11 -34.53 14.10
C PRO A 265 -2.48 -34.36 13.43
N LYS A 266 -3.57 -34.64 14.16
CA LYS A 266 -4.96 -34.49 13.72
C LYS A 266 -5.53 -33.09 13.97
N ALA A 267 -4.91 -32.27 14.83
CA ALA A 267 -5.41 -30.94 15.16
C ALA A 267 -5.42 -30.02 13.91
N PRO A 268 -6.49 -29.26 13.66
CA PRO A 268 -6.56 -28.34 12.54
C PRO A 268 -5.57 -27.18 12.74
N CYS A 269 -4.87 -26.81 11.67
CA CYS A 269 -3.90 -25.73 11.64
C CYS A 269 -4.43 -24.57 10.78
N LEU A 270 -4.85 -24.87 9.55
CA LEU A 270 -5.42 -23.87 8.64
C LEU A 270 -6.55 -24.44 7.78
N THR A 271 -7.66 -23.71 7.67
CA THR A 271 -8.75 -23.98 6.73
C THR A 271 -8.77 -22.91 5.64
N ALA A 272 -8.70 -23.35 4.38
CA ALA A 272 -8.83 -22.51 3.20
C ALA A 272 -10.26 -22.56 2.63
N LEU A 273 -10.76 -21.41 2.19
CA LEU A 273 -12.09 -21.26 1.63
C LEU A 273 -12.04 -20.98 0.12
N ASP A 274 -13.12 -21.31 -0.58
CA ASP A 274 -13.36 -20.88 -1.96
C ASP A 274 -14.04 -19.50 -2.04
N THR A 275 -14.29 -19.03 -3.26
CA THR A 275 -15.00 -17.77 -3.56
C THR A 275 -16.49 -17.80 -3.17
N THR A 276 -17.03 -18.93 -2.74
CA THR A 276 -18.37 -19.03 -2.13
C THR A 276 -18.33 -19.04 -0.59
N GLY A 277 -17.13 -19.12 0.01
CA GLY A 277 -16.93 -19.19 1.45
C GLY A 277 -17.12 -20.60 2.04
N LYS A 278 -17.13 -21.64 1.20
CA LYS A 278 -17.10 -23.05 1.60
C LYS A 278 -15.65 -23.50 1.80
N ALA A 279 -15.42 -24.39 2.76
CA ALA A 279 -14.09 -24.94 3.02
C ALA A 279 -13.67 -25.90 1.88
N ILE A 280 -12.58 -25.56 1.19
CA ILE A 280 -11.94 -26.45 0.20
C ILE A 280 -11.15 -27.53 0.94
N TYR A 281 -10.36 -27.10 1.94
CA TYR A 281 -9.38 -27.96 2.57
C TYR A 281 -9.04 -27.47 3.99
N THR A 282 -8.88 -28.42 4.91
CA THR A 282 -8.29 -28.19 6.23
C THR A 282 -6.97 -28.94 6.35
N LEU A 283 -5.90 -28.15 6.48
CA LEU A 283 -4.55 -28.58 6.81
C LEU A 283 -4.49 -28.87 8.32
N THR A 284 -4.03 -30.05 8.69
CA THR A 284 -3.73 -30.40 10.10
C THR A 284 -2.24 -30.27 10.37
N TYR A 285 -1.83 -30.10 11.63
CA TYR A 285 -0.40 -29.96 11.98
C TYR A 285 0.46 -31.11 11.46
N GLY A 286 -0.02 -32.36 11.54
CA GLY A 286 0.68 -33.52 10.98
C GLY A 286 0.79 -33.52 9.46
N LYS A 287 -0.16 -32.91 8.74
CA LYS A 287 -0.09 -32.73 7.29
C LYS A 287 0.83 -31.57 6.89
N LEU A 288 0.88 -30.49 7.68
CA LEU A 288 1.84 -29.39 7.47
C LEU A 288 3.28 -29.90 7.65
N TRP A 289 3.57 -30.54 8.79
CA TRP A 289 4.85 -31.17 9.09
C TRP A 289 5.27 -32.18 8.00
N SER A 290 4.45 -33.19 7.71
CA SER A 290 4.80 -34.25 6.76
C SER A 290 4.75 -33.86 5.27
N ARG A 291 4.29 -32.66 4.92
CA ARG A 291 4.48 -32.06 3.59
C ARG A 291 5.73 -31.19 3.53
N SER A 292 5.93 -30.33 4.54
CA SER A 292 7.11 -29.46 4.64
C SER A 292 8.41 -30.27 4.69
N LEU A 293 8.44 -31.39 5.44
CA LEU A 293 9.55 -32.35 5.43
C LEU A 293 9.89 -32.90 4.04
N LYS A 294 8.87 -33.28 3.25
CA LYS A 294 9.07 -33.82 1.90
C LYS A 294 9.59 -32.76 0.94
N LEU A 295 9.06 -31.54 1.06
CA LEU A 295 9.54 -30.40 0.29
C LEU A 295 11.00 -30.07 0.64
N ALA A 296 11.32 -29.92 1.93
CA ALA A 296 12.67 -29.65 2.41
C ALA A 296 13.69 -30.69 1.90
N TYR A 297 13.40 -31.98 2.07
CA TYR A 297 14.22 -33.07 1.53
C TYR A 297 14.36 -32.99 0.01
N THR A 298 13.29 -32.68 -0.71
CA THR A 298 13.32 -32.54 -2.18
C THR A 298 14.19 -31.35 -2.62
N LEU A 299 14.07 -30.19 -1.99
CA LEU A 299 14.85 -28.99 -2.34
C LEU A 299 16.36 -29.18 -2.15
N LEU A 300 16.77 -29.88 -1.08
CA LEU A 300 18.19 -30.13 -0.78
C LEU A 300 18.79 -31.29 -1.59
N ASN A 301 18.00 -32.29 -2.01
CA ASN A 301 18.54 -33.54 -2.58
C ASN A 301 18.12 -33.80 -4.04
N LYS A 302 17.01 -33.24 -4.53
CA LYS A 302 16.35 -33.64 -5.80
C LYS A 302 15.55 -32.50 -6.44
N LEU A 303 16.23 -31.62 -7.17
CA LEU A 303 15.56 -30.78 -8.17
C LEU A 303 15.15 -31.61 -9.40
N THR A 304 14.13 -31.17 -10.14
CA THR A 304 13.50 -31.93 -11.24
C THR A 304 14.39 -32.16 -12.46
N THR A 305 15.43 -31.36 -12.63
CA THR A 305 16.32 -31.38 -13.80
C THR A 305 17.75 -31.71 -13.34
N LYS A 306 18.37 -32.74 -13.94
CA LYS A 306 19.72 -33.22 -13.57
C LYS A 306 20.85 -32.18 -13.72
N ASN A 307 20.57 -31.06 -14.40
CA ASN A 307 21.55 -30.04 -14.74
C ASN A 307 21.45 -28.78 -13.86
N GLU A 308 20.44 -28.69 -12.98
CA GLU A 308 20.32 -27.56 -12.04
C GLU A 308 21.15 -27.84 -10.78
N PRO A 309 21.89 -26.84 -10.24
CA PRO A 309 22.63 -27.02 -8.99
C PRO A 309 21.68 -27.23 -7.81
N LEU A 310 22.03 -28.16 -6.91
CA LEU A 310 21.30 -28.35 -5.66
C LEU A 310 21.43 -27.09 -4.79
N LEU A 311 20.31 -26.71 -4.16
CA LEU A 311 20.27 -25.59 -3.21
C LEU A 311 21.05 -25.92 -1.94
N LYS A 312 21.58 -24.88 -1.30
CA LYS A 312 22.34 -24.96 -0.05
C LYS A 312 21.66 -24.11 1.04
N PRO A 313 21.89 -24.43 2.33
CA PRO A 313 21.56 -23.53 3.43
C PRO A 313 21.98 -22.08 3.15
N GLY A 314 21.09 -21.14 3.40
CA GLY A 314 21.25 -19.72 3.09
C GLY A 314 20.85 -19.29 1.67
N ASP A 315 20.50 -20.19 0.75
CA ASP A 315 19.95 -19.81 -0.56
C ASP A 315 18.54 -19.20 -0.45
N ARG A 316 18.29 -18.15 -1.24
CA ARG A 316 17.00 -17.41 -1.24
C ARG A 316 16.07 -17.99 -2.31
N VAL A 317 14.82 -18.24 -1.95
CA VAL A 317 13.82 -18.91 -2.80
C VAL A 317 12.53 -18.10 -2.83
N ALA A 318 12.04 -17.73 -4.02
CA ALA A 318 10.78 -16.99 -4.14
C ALA A 318 9.57 -17.90 -3.84
N LEU A 319 8.62 -17.41 -3.05
CA LEU A 319 7.33 -18.08 -2.84
C LEU A 319 6.24 -17.35 -3.62
N VAL A 320 5.73 -17.97 -4.68
CA VAL A 320 4.78 -17.38 -5.63
C VAL A 320 3.45 -18.11 -5.55
N PHE A 321 2.57 -17.67 -4.66
CA PHE A 321 1.28 -18.30 -4.38
C PHE A 321 0.14 -17.27 -4.42
N PRO A 322 -1.02 -17.59 -5.00
CA PRO A 322 -2.17 -16.69 -5.04
C PRO A 322 -2.85 -16.63 -3.68
N ASN A 323 -3.56 -15.54 -3.39
CA ASN A 323 -4.26 -15.34 -2.11
C ASN A 323 -5.45 -16.30 -1.87
N SER A 324 -5.67 -17.26 -2.78
CA SER A 324 -6.58 -18.41 -2.63
C SER A 324 -5.89 -19.70 -2.19
N ASP A 325 -4.56 -19.73 -2.07
CA ASP A 325 -3.76 -20.91 -1.70
C ASP A 325 -2.82 -20.67 -0.49
N PRO A 326 -3.39 -20.35 0.70
CA PRO A 326 -2.62 -20.29 1.95
C PRO A 326 -2.01 -21.64 2.34
N VAL A 327 -2.62 -22.75 1.90
CA VAL A 327 -2.25 -24.11 2.31
C VAL A 327 -0.89 -24.50 1.74
N MET A 328 -0.67 -24.29 0.43
CA MET A 328 0.61 -24.62 -0.18
C MET A 328 1.65 -23.55 0.08
N PHE A 329 1.27 -22.27 0.23
CA PHE A 329 2.19 -21.24 0.75
C PHE A 329 2.77 -21.64 2.12
N MET A 330 1.93 -22.06 3.06
CA MET A 330 2.36 -22.46 4.41
C MET A 330 3.29 -23.68 4.38
N VAL A 331 2.99 -24.67 3.52
CA VAL A 331 3.89 -25.81 3.26
C VAL A 331 5.21 -25.37 2.62
N ALA A 332 5.20 -24.37 1.74
CA ALA A 332 6.39 -23.83 1.09
C ALA A 332 7.29 -23.10 2.10
N PHE A 333 6.71 -22.20 2.89
CA PHE A 333 7.41 -21.41 3.90
C PHE A 333 8.13 -22.30 4.92
N TYR A 334 7.40 -23.22 5.56
CA TYR A 334 8.01 -24.17 6.50
C TYR A 334 8.90 -25.21 5.81
N GLY A 335 8.67 -25.52 4.53
CA GLY A 335 9.55 -26.37 3.73
C GLY A 335 10.90 -25.73 3.41
N CYS A 336 10.96 -24.42 3.20
CA CYS A 336 12.21 -23.67 3.07
C CYS A 336 12.95 -23.61 4.41
N LEU A 337 12.26 -23.23 5.50
CA LEU A 337 12.89 -23.15 6.83
C LEU A 337 13.45 -24.50 7.30
N LEU A 338 12.76 -25.63 7.05
CA LEU A 338 13.26 -26.99 7.36
C LEU A 338 14.39 -27.47 6.44
N ALA A 339 14.71 -26.71 5.40
CA ALA A 339 15.86 -26.91 4.52
C ALA A 339 16.98 -25.88 4.76
N GLU A 340 16.86 -25.02 5.78
CA GLU A 340 17.75 -23.88 6.04
C GLU A 340 17.80 -22.88 4.87
N LEU A 341 16.74 -22.84 4.05
CA LEU A 341 16.56 -21.94 2.91
C LEU A 341 15.75 -20.71 3.32
N ILE A 342 16.04 -19.57 2.70
CA ILE A 342 15.42 -18.28 3.01
C ILE A 342 14.24 -18.03 2.06
N PRO A 343 12.97 -18.22 2.47
CA PRO A 343 11.83 -17.85 1.65
C PRO A 343 11.73 -16.33 1.47
N VAL A 344 11.36 -15.94 0.25
CA VAL A 344 11.03 -14.57 -0.15
C VAL A 344 9.59 -14.56 -0.66
N PRO A 345 8.58 -14.31 0.20
CA PRO A 345 7.19 -14.22 -0.22
C PRO A 345 6.95 -13.05 -1.18
N ILE A 346 6.38 -13.33 -2.36
CA ILE A 346 6.05 -12.29 -3.35
C ILE A 346 4.63 -12.45 -3.90
N GLU A 347 4.09 -11.37 -4.45
CA GLU A 347 2.82 -11.38 -5.17
C GLU A 347 2.95 -12.09 -6.53
N VAL A 348 1.85 -12.69 -7.00
CA VAL A 348 1.82 -13.39 -8.29
C VAL A 348 1.94 -12.39 -9.45
N PRO A 349 2.93 -12.52 -10.36
CA PRO A 349 3.13 -11.57 -11.46
C PRO A 349 2.12 -11.80 -12.60
N LEU A 350 0.89 -11.33 -12.40
CA LEU A 350 -0.23 -11.53 -13.35
C LEU A 350 -0.11 -10.75 -14.67
N THR A 351 0.84 -9.82 -14.82
CA THR A 351 1.01 -9.04 -16.05
C THR A 351 2.48 -8.96 -16.51
N ARG A 352 2.68 -8.85 -17.83
CA ARG A 352 4.03 -8.80 -18.45
C ARG A 352 4.71 -7.42 -18.40
N LYS A 353 4.00 -6.34 -18.04
CA LYS A 353 4.43 -4.94 -18.25
C LYS A 353 4.03 -3.97 -17.12
N ASP A 354 3.87 -4.46 -15.89
CA ASP A 354 3.73 -3.58 -14.72
C ASP A 354 5.10 -3.06 -14.22
N ALA A 355 5.12 -1.86 -13.66
CA ALA A 355 6.30 -1.26 -13.03
C ALA A 355 6.60 -1.87 -11.66
N GLY A 356 5.57 -2.17 -10.85
CA GLY A 356 5.73 -2.88 -9.57
C GLY A 356 6.33 -4.27 -9.77
N SER A 357 5.84 -5.02 -10.77
CA SER A 357 6.43 -6.30 -11.17
C SER A 357 7.93 -6.18 -11.52
N GLN A 358 8.36 -5.14 -12.25
CA GLN A 358 9.79 -4.92 -12.53
C GLN A 358 10.63 -4.67 -11.26
N GLN A 359 10.06 -3.98 -10.26
CA GLN A 359 10.71 -3.69 -8.98
C GLN A 359 10.83 -4.95 -8.09
N ILE A 360 9.84 -5.84 -8.11
CA ILE A 360 9.96 -7.19 -7.53
C ILE A 360 11.07 -7.98 -8.23
N GLY A 361 11.17 -7.88 -9.56
CA GLY A 361 12.24 -8.50 -10.35
C GLY A 361 13.63 -8.04 -9.91
N PHE A 362 13.81 -6.73 -9.69
CA PHE A 362 15.05 -6.17 -9.16
C PHE A 362 15.39 -6.75 -7.78
N LEU A 363 14.43 -6.77 -6.84
CA LEU A 363 14.62 -7.40 -5.52
C LEU A 363 15.04 -8.86 -5.63
N LEU A 364 14.39 -9.66 -6.48
CA LEU A 364 14.76 -11.07 -6.68
C LEU A 364 16.18 -11.21 -7.27
N GLY A 365 16.58 -10.29 -8.15
CA GLY A 365 17.95 -10.20 -8.66
C GLY A 365 18.97 -9.85 -7.56
N SER A 366 18.70 -8.83 -6.74
CA SER A 366 19.53 -8.45 -5.59
C SER A 366 19.64 -9.58 -4.55
N CYS A 367 18.56 -10.29 -4.28
CA CYS A 367 18.54 -11.47 -3.43
C CYS A 367 19.20 -12.69 -4.08
N GLY A 368 19.58 -12.65 -5.37
CA GLY A 368 20.20 -13.76 -6.10
C GLY A 368 19.29 -14.99 -6.23
N VAL A 369 17.98 -14.78 -6.36
CA VAL A 369 16.99 -15.86 -6.41
C VAL A 369 17.00 -16.54 -7.78
N THR A 370 17.19 -17.86 -7.78
CA THR A 370 17.18 -18.72 -8.98
C THR A 370 15.96 -19.65 -9.05
N LEU A 371 15.31 -19.94 -7.91
CA LEU A 371 14.17 -20.85 -7.81
C LEU A 371 12.91 -20.12 -7.31
N ALA A 372 11.77 -20.42 -7.92
CA ALA A 372 10.45 -20.00 -7.46
C ALA A 372 9.56 -21.21 -7.18
N LEU A 373 9.06 -21.32 -5.95
CA LEU A 373 8.08 -22.33 -5.55
C LEU A 373 6.66 -21.82 -5.84
N THR A 374 5.83 -22.70 -6.40
CA THR A 374 4.44 -22.40 -6.73
C THR A 374 3.59 -23.69 -6.79
N THR A 375 2.31 -23.58 -7.11
CA THR A 375 1.42 -24.73 -7.40
C THR A 375 1.11 -24.85 -8.89
N ASP A 376 0.69 -26.04 -9.34
CA ASP A 376 0.28 -26.31 -10.73
C ASP A 376 -0.79 -25.33 -11.22
N ALA A 377 -1.81 -25.08 -10.38
CA ALA A 377 -2.87 -24.12 -10.66
C ALA A 377 -2.35 -22.68 -10.82
N CYS A 378 -1.43 -22.25 -9.95
CA CYS A 378 -0.80 -20.94 -10.06
C CYS A 378 0.09 -20.85 -11.31
N GLN A 379 0.96 -21.84 -11.54
CA GLN A 379 1.88 -21.88 -12.67
C GLN A 379 1.14 -21.86 -14.02
N LYS A 380 -0.07 -22.47 -14.10
CA LYS A 380 -0.95 -22.39 -15.27
C LYS A 380 -1.56 -21.00 -15.48
N GLY A 381 -1.87 -20.28 -14.40
CA GLY A 381 -2.36 -18.89 -14.44
C GLY A 381 -1.29 -17.84 -14.76
N LEU A 382 0.00 -18.16 -14.63
CA LEU A 382 1.10 -17.24 -14.99
C LEU A 382 1.15 -16.99 -16.51
N PRO A 383 1.42 -15.74 -16.97
CA PRO A 383 1.60 -15.42 -18.39
C PRO A 383 2.60 -16.34 -19.10
N LYS A 384 2.16 -16.94 -20.21
CA LYS A 384 2.95 -17.90 -21.00
C LYS A 384 3.65 -17.28 -22.21
N ALA A 385 4.77 -17.86 -22.64
CA ALA A 385 5.42 -17.60 -23.91
C ALA A 385 4.74 -18.39 -25.05
N GLN A 386 5.15 -18.16 -26.31
CA GLN A 386 4.70 -18.96 -27.44
C GLN A 386 5.09 -20.45 -27.32
N THR A 387 6.13 -20.77 -26.54
CA THR A 387 6.57 -22.14 -26.20
C THR A 387 5.69 -22.82 -25.14
N GLY A 388 4.71 -22.13 -24.56
CA GLY A 388 3.88 -22.65 -23.45
C GLY A 388 4.53 -22.56 -22.06
N GLU A 389 5.83 -22.24 -21.98
CA GLU A 389 6.55 -21.99 -20.73
C GLU A 389 6.11 -20.66 -20.09
N VAL A 390 6.41 -20.45 -18.79
CA VAL A 390 6.21 -19.14 -18.14
C VAL A 390 7.15 -18.11 -18.77
N VAL A 391 6.68 -16.90 -19.05
CA VAL A 391 7.56 -15.85 -19.61
C VAL A 391 8.67 -15.45 -18.65
N THR A 392 9.84 -15.12 -19.18
CA THR A 392 10.80 -14.27 -18.46
C THR A 392 10.17 -12.87 -18.31
N PHE A 393 9.86 -12.50 -17.07
CA PHE A 393 9.35 -11.16 -16.77
C PHE A 393 10.46 -10.11 -16.91
N LYS A 394 10.14 -8.92 -17.42
CA LYS A 394 11.14 -7.85 -17.60
C LYS A 394 11.73 -7.47 -16.23
N GLY A 395 13.06 -7.43 -16.15
CA GLY A 395 13.78 -7.07 -14.93
C GLY A 395 13.87 -8.17 -13.86
N TRP A 396 13.33 -9.36 -14.11
CA TRP A 396 13.47 -10.51 -13.21
C TRP A 396 14.74 -11.32 -13.55
N PRO A 397 15.36 -12.00 -12.57
CA PRO A 397 16.35 -13.04 -12.85
C PRO A 397 15.71 -14.22 -13.63
N ARG A 398 16.55 -15.08 -14.22
CA ARG A 398 16.08 -16.35 -14.79
C ARG A 398 15.66 -17.27 -13.65
N LEU A 399 14.36 -17.50 -13.51
CA LEU A 399 13.80 -18.38 -12.49
C LEU A 399 13.47 -19.78 -13.04
N VAL A 400 13.93 -20.80 -12.32
CA VAL A 400 13.38 -22.16 -12.41
C VAL A 400 12.08 -22.19 -11.61
N TRP A 401 10.99 -22.66 -12.22
CA TRP A 401 9.67 -22.75 -11.59
C TRP A 401 9.41 -24.16 -11.08
N PHE A 402 9.23 -24.33 -9.77
CA PHE A 402 9.08 -25.63 -9.14
C PHE A 402 7.68 -25.78 -8.50
N VAL A 403 7.00 -26.86 -8.87
CA VAL A 403 5.59 -27.13 -8.52
C VAL A 403 5.52 -28.06 -7.30
N ILE A 404 5.09 -27.53 -6.14
CA ILE A 404 5.18 -28.24 -4.86
C ILE A 404 3.95 -29.11 -4.50
N ASP A 405 2.83 -28.97 -5.21
CA ASP A 405 1.62 -29.78 -5.01
C ASP A 405 1.60 -31.04 -5.90
N GLY A 406 2.57 -31.19 -6.81
CA GLY A 406 2.73 -32.34 -7.68
C GLY A 406 3.15 -33.63 -6.96
N LYS A 407 2.90 -34.78 -7.60
CA LYS A 407 3.26 -36.12 -7.09
C LYS A 407 4.77 -36.41 -7.02
N HIS A 408 5.61 -35.46 -7.44
CA HIS A 408 7.05 -35.62 -7.65
C HIS A 408 7.90 -35.31 -6.40
N LEU A 409 7.32 -34.76 -5.33
CA LEU A 409 8.04 -34.57 -4.07
C LEU A 409 8.54 -35.92 -3.54
N ALA A 410 9.85 -36.00 -3.28
CA ALA A 410 10.47 -37.20 -2.78
C ALA A 410 10.07 -37.45 -1.31
N LYS A 411 9.89 -38.72 -0.95
CA LYS A 411 9.87 -39.12 0.46
C LYS A 411 11.31 -39.03 1.00
N PRO A 412 11.54 -38.43 2.18
CA PRO A 412 12.80 -38.59 2.89
C PRO A 412 13.13 -40.07 3.12
N THR A 413 14.42 -40.38 3.20
CA THR A 413 14.90 -41.68 3.68
C THR A 413 14.74 -41.77 5.21
N LYS A 414 14.83 -42.97 5.80
CA LYS A 414 14.55 -43.17 7.25
C LYS A 414 15.58 -42.49 8.17
N ASP A 415 16.76 -42.27 7.65
CA ASP A 415 17.93 -41.63 8.26
C ASP A 415 17.90 -40.10 8.14
N TRP A 416 17.26 -39.55 7.09
CA TRP A 416 17.20 -38.10 6.89
C TRP A 416 16.24 -37.42 7.88
N HIS A 417 16.78 -36.46 8.63
CA HIS A 417 16.05 -35.60 9.55
C HIS A 417 16.50 -34.14 9.35
N PRO A 418 15.59 -33.15 9.36
CA PRO A 418 15.97 -31.74 9.30
C PRO A 418 16.66 -31.33 10.60
N GLN A 419 17.58 -30.37 10.53
CA GLN A 419 18.22 -29.80 11.72
C GLN A 419 17.27 -28.78 12.37
N VAL A 420 16.47 -29.24 13.32
CA VAL A 420 15.63 -28.36 14.14
C VAL A 420 16.50 -27.78 15.26
N ARG A 421 17.11 -26.63 14.96
CA ARG A 421 17.95 -25.85 15.88
C ARG A 421 17.11 -24.86 16.69
N ASP A 422 17.73 -24.31 17.73
CA ASP A 422 17.25 -23.12 18.43
C ASP A 422 17.33 -21.87 17.53
N ALA A 423 16.59 -20.82 17.86
CA ALA A 423 16.49 -19.62 17.03
C ALA A 423 17.80 -18.78 17.02
N SER A 424 18.49 -18.74 15.87
CA SER A 424 19.74 -18.01 15.66
C SER A 424 19.54 -16.59 15.12
N ALA A 425 20.63 -15.81 15.04
CA ALA A 425 20.64 -14.50 14.38
C ALA A 425 20.64 -14.59 12.83
N GLU A 426 20.65 -15.80 12.25
CA GLU A 426 20.62 -16.01 10.81
C GLU A 426 19.25 -15.61 10.23
N ILE A 427 19.23 -15.19 8.96
CA ILE A 427 18.02 -14.74 8.27
C ILE A 427 17.05 -15.92 8.12
N ALA A 428 15.87 -15.82 8.74
CA ALA A 428 14.79 -16.78 8.56
C ALA A 428 14.03 -16.53 7.25
N TYR A 429 13.68 -15.28 6.95
CA TYR A 429 12.94 -14.93 5.74
C TYR A 429 13.18 -13.47 5.33
N ILE A 430 12.72 -13.12 4.12
CA ILE A 430 12.75 -11.74 3.60
C ILE A 430 11.33 -11.31 3.25
N GLU A 431 10.75 -10.40 4.04
CA GLU A 431 9.57 -9.62 3.64
C GLU A 431 10.00 -8.48 2.71
N TYR A 432 9.07 -7.86 1.99
CA TYR A 432 9.39 -6.72 1.12
C TYR A 432 8.40 -5.57 1.31
N LYS A 433 8.91 -4.35 1.12
CA LYS A 433 8.09 -3.14 0.99
C LYS A 433 8.43 -2.40 -0.30
N THR A 434 7.49 -1.58 -0.76
CA THR A 434 7.69 -0.63 -1.85
C THR A 434 7.58 0.78 -1.28
N SER A 435 8.59 1.62 -1.48
CA SER A 435 8.63 3.01 -0.98
C SER A 435 7.73 3.94 -1.81
N LYS A 436 7.57 5.18 -1.34
CA LYS A 436 6.87 6.28 -2.01
C LYS A 436 7.35 6.52 -3.46
N GLU A 437 8.64 6.30 -3.72
CA GLU A 437 9.28 6.46 -5.04
C GLU A 437 9.02 5.26 -5.98
N GLY A 438 8.36 4.21 -5.48
CA GLY A 438 8.12 2.96 -6.21
C GLY A 438 9.27 1.95 -6.16
N SER A 439 10.38 2.28 -5.48
CA SER A 439 11.51 1.36 -5.26
C SER A 439 11.12 0.25 -4.30
N THR A 440 11.47 -1.01 -4.62
CA THR A 440 11.19 -2.15 -3.73
C THR A 440 12.45 -2.60 -2.98
N VAL A 441 12.34 -2.77 -1.67
CA VAL A 441 13.41 -3.24 -0.78
C VAL A 441 12.96 -4.45 0.03
N GLY A 442 13.88 -5.39 0.27
CA GLY A 442 13.64 -6.55 1.12
C GLY A 442 14.11 -6.29 2.55
N ILE A 443 13.26 -6.57 3.54
CA ILE A 443 13.60 -6.53 4.96
C ILE A 443 13.94 -7.96 5.41
N THR A 444 15.16 -8.17 5.91
CA THR A 444 15.56 -9.47 6.48
C THR A 444 15.09 -9.60 7.92
N ILE A 445 14.39 -10.71 8.23
CA ILE A 445 13.97 -11.07 9.58
C ILE A 445 14.79 -12.29 10.02
N SER A 446 15.40 -12.25 11.22
CA SER A 446 16.19 -13.38 11.74
C SER A 446 15.31 -14.48 12.37
N HIS A 447 15.86 -15.67 12.59
CA HIS A 447 15.17 -16.72 13.34
C HIS A 447 14.84 -16.27 14.77
N ALA A 448 15.77 -15.59 15.44
CA ALA A 448 15.57 -14.99 16.76
C ALA A 448 14.48 -13.89 16.73
N SER A 449 14.50 -13.02 15.72
CA SER A 449 13.49 -11.97 15.51
C SER A 449 12.09 -12.54 15.34
N MET A 450 11.96 -13.55 14.47
CA MET A 450 10.72 -14.26 14.22
C MET A 450 10.18 -14.93 15.48
N LEU A 451 11.05 -15.54 16.30
CA LEU A 451 10.65 -16.18 17.54
C LEU A 451 10.23 -15.16 18.61
N ALA A 452 11.04 -14.12 18.83
CA ALA A 452 10.78 -13.05 19.78
C ALA A 452 9.47 -12.32 19.48
N HIS A 453 9.19 -12.06 18.19
CA HIS A 453 7.92 -11.46 17.76
C HIS A 453 6.72 -12.38 18.00
N CYS A 454 6.84 -13.69 17.71
CA CYS A 454 5.80 -14.67 18.04
C CYS A 454 5.54 -14.73 19.56
N HIS A 455 6.58 -14.69 20.40
CA HIS A 455 6.43 -14.64 21.86
C HIS A 455 5.75 -13.36 22.34
N ALA A 456 6.20 -12.19 21.86
CA ALA A 456 5.63 -10.90 22.24
C ALA A 456 4.15 -10.78 21.80
N LEU A 457 3.80 -11.28 20.61
CA LEU A 457 2.41 -11.39 20.15
C LEU A 457 1.60 -12.38 20.99
N THR A 458 2.17 -13.53 21.36
CA THR A 458 1.52 -14.54 22.21
C THR A 458 1.10 -13.94 23.55
N GLN A 459 2.00 -13.19 24.19
CA GLN A 459 1.75 -12.51 25.45
C GLN A 459 0.75 -11.35 25.29
N ALA A 460 1.01 -10.41 24.36
CA ALA A 460 0.17 -9.22 24.19
C ALA A 460 -1.27 -9.54 23.75
N CYS A 461 -1.46 -10.58 22.94
CA CYS A 461 -2.78 -11.05 22.50
C CYS A 461 -3.39 -12.12 23.43
N GLY A 462 -2.62 -12.62 24.41
CA GLY A 462 -2.99 -13.75 25.26
C GLY A 462 -3.43 -14.97 24.46
N TYR A 463 -2.66 -15.41 23.47
CA TYR A 463 -3.04 -16.53 22.60
C TYR A 463 -3.02 -17.88 23.32
N SER A 464 -3.93 -18.77 22.93
CA SER A 464 -4.18 -20.03 23.61
C SER A 464 -4.27 -21.23 22.65
N GLU A 465 -3.96 -22.43 23.16
CA GLU A 465 -3.94 -23.65 22.34
C GLU A 465 -5.33 -24.03 21.81
N ALA A 466 -5.38 -24.48 20.54
CA ALA A 466 -6.60 -24.80 19.80
C ALA A 466 -7.60 -23.63 19.61
N GLU A 467 -7.16 -22.39 19.84
CA GLU A 467 -7.96 -21.20 19.61
C GLU A 467 -8.18 -20.91 18.11
N THR A 468 -9.41 -20.54 17.74
CA THR A 468 -9.76 -20.24 16.35
C THR A 468 -9.57 -18.76 16.02
N LEU A 469 -8.72 -18.48 15.02
CA LEU A 469 -8.42 -17.14 14.49
C LEU A 469 -8.94 -17.00 13.05
N THR A 470 -9.67 -15.92 12.75
CA THR A 470 -10.08 -15.59 11.38
C THR A 470 -9.12 -14.57 10.78
N ASN A 471 -8.41 -14.94 9.71
CA ASN A 471 -7.45 -14.06 9.03
C ASN A 471 -8.04 -13.57 7.71
N VAL A 472 -8.30 -12.27 7.61
CA VAL A 472 -8.76 -11.60 6.37
C VAL A 472 -7.59 -11.01 5.58
N LEU A 473 -6.41 -10.94 6.20
CA LEU A 473 -5.23 -10.31 5.63
C LEU A 473 -4.40 -11.27 4.79
N ASP A 474 -3.52 -10.69 3.98
CA ASP A 474 -2.60 -11.40 3.12
C ASP A 474 -1.60 -12.22 3.95
N PHE A 475 -1.74 -13.54 3.93
CA PHE A 475 -0.90 -14.47 4.67
C PHE A 475 0.59 -14.45 4.30
N LYS A 476 0.98 -13.71 3.25
CA LYS A 476 2.37 -13.62 2.77
C LYS A 476 3.20 -12.51 3.43
N ARG A 477 2.57 -11.56 4.14
CA ARG A 477 3.22 -10.36 4.70
C ARG A 477 2.47 -9.76 5.90
N GLU A 478 3.12 -8.86 6.61
CA GLU A 478 2.58 -8.07 7.74
C GLU A 478 1.82 -8.95 8.76
N ALA A 479 0.84 -8.37 9.45
CA ALA A 479 -0.02 -9.07 10.40
C ALA A 479 -0.70 -10.34 9.84
N GLY A 480 -0.93 -10.42 8.52
CA GLY A 480 -1.47 -11.63 7.88
C GLY A 480 -0.51 -12.82 7.96
N LEU A 481 0.79 -12.58 7.79
CA LEU A 481 1.86 -13.56 8.02
C LEU A 481 2.08 -13.78 9.53
N TRP A 482 2.31 -12.71 10.27
CA TRP A 482 2.77 -12.79 11.67
C TRP A 482 1.76 -13.47 12.60
N HIS A 483 0.47 -13.14 12.51
CA HIS A 483 -0.57 -13.79 13.29
C HIS A 483 -1.07 -15.08 12.62
N GLY A 484 -1.24 -15.07 11.29
CA GLY A 484 -1.89 -16.16 10.56
C GLY A 484 -1.01 -17.37 10.23
N VAL A 485 0.30 -17.20 10.08
CA VAL A 485 1.23 -18.27 9.63
C VAL A 485 2.30 -18.59 10.69
N LEU A 486 2.79 -17.57 11.41
CA LEU A 486 3.89 -17.72 12.38
C LEU A 486 3.34 -17.99 13.79
N THR A 487 2.72 -16.99 14.42
CA THR A 487 2.28 -17.06 15.81
C THR A 487 1.17 -18.11 16.02
N SER A 488 0.35 -18.37 15.00
CA SER A 488 -0.64 -19.44 15.00
C SER A 488 -0.02 -20.83 15.19
N VAL A 489 1.12 -21.10 14.53
CA VAL A 489 1.84 -22.37 14.63
C VAL A 489 2.55 -22.51 15.96
N MET A 490 3.14 -21.43 16.50
CA MET A 490 3.68 -21.43 17.86
C MET A 490 2.62 -21.93 18.86
N ASN A 491 1.42 -21.36 18.79
CA ASN A 491 0.35 -21.56 19.78
C ASN A 491 -0.63 -22.68 19.44
N ARG A 492 -0.38 -23.53 18.44
CA ARG A 492 -1.32 -24.60 18.03
C ARG A 492 -2.75 -24.08 17.75
N MET A 493 -2.87 -22.89 17.16
CA MET A 493 -4.15 -22.27 16.81
C MET A 493 -4.74 -22.88 15.53
N HIS A 494 -6.03 -22.64 15.28
CA HIS A 494 -6.72 -22.98 14.03
C HIS A 494 -7.07 -21.71 13.26
N VAL A 495 -6.46 -21.50 12.10
CA VAL A 495 -6.67 -20.32 11.26
C VAL A 495 -7.70 -20.57 10.18
N ILE A 496 -8.74 -19.74 10.13
CA ILE A 496 -9.69 -19.67 9.01
C ILE A 496 -9.22 -18.54 8.09
N SER A 497 -8.70 -18.89 6.91
CA SER A 497 -8.19 -17.90 5.94
C SER A 497 -9.31 -17.47 4.98
N ILE A 498 -9.57 -16.16 4.94
CA ILE A 498 -10.58 -15.55 4.08
C ILE A 498 -9.88 -14.96 2.85
N PRO A 499 -9.99 -15.57 1.65
CA PRO A 499 -9.29 -15.06 0.48
C PRO A 499 -9.90 -13.72 0.01
N TYR A 500 -9.07 -12.77 -0.44
CA TYR A 500 -9.54 -11.46 -0.94
C TYR A 500 -10.56 -11.59 -2.10
N ALA A 501 -10.48 -12.66 -2.89
CA ALA A 501 -11.47 -12.96 -3.94
C ALA A 501 -12.88 -13.24 -3.39
N LEU A 502 -13.00 -13.84 -2.20
CA LEU A 502 -14.28 -14.01 -1.50
C LEU A 502 -14.77 -12.67 -0.95
N MET A 503 -13.87 -11.86 -0.36
CA MET A 503 -14.21 -10.51 0.14
C MET A 503 -14.73 -9.57 -0.97
N LYS A 504 -14.30 -9.73 -2.23
CA LYS A 504 -14.83 -8.96 -3.37
C LYS A 504 -16.27 -9.34 -3.77
N VAL A 505 -16.74 -10.55 -3.43
CA VAL A 505 -18.08 -11.06 -3.79
C VAL A 505 -19.05 -11.01 -2.61
N ASN A 506 -18.56 -11.33 -1.41
CA ASN A 506 -19.30 -11.28 -0.15
C ASN A 506 -18.38 -10.68 0.94
N PRO A 507 -18.36 -9.34 1.11
CA PRO A 507 -17.55 -8.70 2.15
C PRO A 507 -17.91 -9.15 3.58
N LEU A 508 -19.16 -9.56 3.81
CA LEU A 508 -19.63 -10.04 5.11
C LEU A 508 -19.10 -11.44 5.47
N SER A 509 -18.46 -12.15 4.53
CA SER A 509 -18.13 -13.56 4.70
C SER A 509 -17.23 -13.84 5.91
N TRP A 510 -16.30 -12.95 6.25
CA TRP A 510 -15.46 -13.15 7.45
C TRP A 510 -16.28 -13.09 8.75
N ILE A 511 -17.29 -12.21 8.86
CA ILE A 511 -18.22 -12.16 9.99
C ILE A 511 -19.04 -13.44 10.05
N GLN A 512 -19.53 -13.92 8.90
CA GLN A 512 -20.23 -15.19 8.79
C GLN A 512 -19.33 -16.36 9.23
N LYS A 513 -18.02 -16.32 8.93
CA LYS A 513 -17.05 -17.35 9.41
C LYS A 513 -16.71 -17.21 10.89
N VAL A 514 -16.56 -16.00 11.43
CA VAL A 514 -16.38 -15.78 12.87
C VAL A 514 -17.54 -16.41 13.63
N CYS A 515 -18.77 -16.16 13.17
CA CYS A 515 -19.97 -16.79 13.73
C CYS A 515 -19.97 -18.32 13.55
N SER A 516 -19.74 -18.83 12.34
CA SER A 516 -19.87 -20.27 12.05
C SER A 516 -18.78 -21.15 12.70
N TYR A 517 -17.56 -20.63 12.83
CA TYR A 517 -16.43 -21.32 13.47
C TYR A 517 -16.25 -20.91 14.94
N LYS A 518 -17.12 -20.04 15.48
CA LYS A 518 -17.02 -19.43 16.82
C LYS A 518 -15.63 -18.85 17.10
N ALA A 519 -15.07 -18.14 16.13
CA ALA A 519 -13.73 -17.60 16.21
C ALA A 519 -13.60 -16.64 17.40
N ARG A 520 -12.48 -16.75 18.12
CA ARG A 520 -12.16 -15.91 19.29
C ARG A 520 -11.38 -14.67 18.89
N VAL A 521 -10.58 -14.80 17.83
CA VAL A 521 -9.72 -13.76 17.29
C VAL A 521 -10.09 -13.52 15.83
N ALA A 522 -10.10 -12.27 15.39
CA ALA A 522 -10.11 -11.92 13.98
C ALA A 522 -9.03 -10.86 13.68
N VAL A 523 -8.44 -10.90 12.48
CA VAL A 523 -7.41 -9.97 12.02
C VAL A 523 -7.85 -9.35 10.69
N VAL A 524 -8.01 -8.02 10.68
CA VAL A 524 -8.63 -7.23 9.62
C VAL A 524 -7.90 -5.88 9.43
N LYS A 525 -8.17 -5.18 8.32
CA LYS A 525 -7.93 -3.74 8.18
C LYS A 525 -9.27 -2.99 8.26
N SER A 526 -9.25 -1.71 8.65
CA SER A 526 -10.46 -0.91 8.87
C SER A 526 -11.40 -0.87 7.64
N ARG A 527 -10.82 -0.87 6.44
CA ARG A 527 -11.54 -1.02 5.16
C ARG A 527 -12.41 -2.29 5.09
N ASP A 528 -11.94 -3.41 5.63
CA ASP A 528 -12.65 -4.68 5.55
C ASP A 528 -13.88 -4.67 6.49
N MET A 529 -13.75 -4.02 7.65
CA MET A 529 -14.87 -3.69 8.54
C MET A 529 -15.88 -2.76 7.83
N HIS A 530 -15.41 -1.71 7.16
CA HIS A 530 -16.26 -0.76 6.42
C HIS A 530 -17.02 -1.43 5.26
N TRP A 531 -16.38 -2.27 4.46
CA TRP A 531 -17.08 -3.02 3.39
C TRP A 531 -18.12 -4.01 3.96
N SER A 532 -17.85 -4.58 5.13
CA SER A 532 -18.82 -5.44 5.85
C SER A 532 -20.02 -4.65 6.35
N LEU A 533 -19.80 -3.43 6.86
CA LEU A 533 -20.84 -2.49 7.30
C LEU A 533 -21.77 -2.06 6.15
N LEU A 534 -21.26 -1.99 4.92
CA LEU A 534 -22.07 -1.78 3.71
C LEU A 534 -22.83 -3.05 3.28
N ALA A 535 -22.21 -4.22 3.40
CA ALA A 535 -22.76 -5.51 2.96
C ALA A 535 -23.75 -6.17 3.94
N GLN A 536 -23.83 -5.74 5.21
CA GLN A 536 -24.63 -6.38 6.27
C GLN A 536 -26.15 -6.24 6.16
N ARG A 537 -26.68 -5.56 5.13
CA ARG A 537 -28.12 -5.32 4.98
C ARG A 537 -28.90 -6.65 5.01
N ASP A 538 -29.98 -6.65 5.77
CA ASP A 538 -30.91 -7.78 5.97
C ASP A 538 -30.31 -9.07 6.58
N GLN A 539 -29.02 -9.10 6.89
CA GLN A 539 -28.32 -10.25 7.48
C GLN A 539 -28.46 -10.27 9.01
N ARG A 540 -29.47 -10.99 9.52
CA ARG A 540 -29.78 -11.03 10.97
C ARG A 540 -29.04 -12.14 11.72
N ASP A 541 -28.77 -13.27 11.09
CA ASP A 541 -28.33 -14.52 11.74
C ASP A 541 -26.81 -14.61 11.99
N VAL A 542 -26.15 -13.47 12.18
CA VAL A 542 -24.71 -13.37 12.48
C VAL A 542 -24.48 -12.81 13.88
N SER A 543 -23.62 -13.45 14.66
CA SER A 543 -23.15 -12.93 15.96
C SER A 543 -21.63 -12.86 16.03
N LEU A 544 -21.13 -11.82 16.70
CA LEU A 544 -19.71 -11.62 17.02
C LEU A 544 -19.39 -11.90 18.49
N SER A 545 -20.35 -12.44 19.26
CA SER A 545 -20.23 -12.77 20.69
C SER A 545 -19.12 -13.76 21.04
N SER A 546 -18.62 -14.54 20.08
CA SER A 546 -17.46 -15.42 20.30
C SER A 546 -16.14 -14.67 20.41
N LEU A 547 -16.03 -13.47 19.82
CA LEU A 547 -14.79 -12.69 19.81
C LEU A 547 -14.40 -12.23 21.22
N ARG A 548 -13.11 -12.31 21.50
CA ARG A 548 -12.41 -11.57 22.57
C ARG A 548 -11.41 -10.57 22.01
N MET A 549 -11.03 -10.67 20.73
CA MET A 549 -10.06 -9.77 20.10
C MET A 549 -10.34 -9.61 18.60
N LEU A 550 -10.47 -8.36 18.14
CA LEU A 550 -10.58 -7.94 16.75
C LEU A 550 -9.39 -7.03 16.45
N ILE A 551 -8.34 -7.59 15.86
CA ILE A 551 -7.09 -6.89 15.57
C ILE A 551 -7.26 -6.05 14.29
N VAL A 552 -7.10 -4.73 14.42
CA VAL A 552 -7.24 -3.77 13.32
C VAL A 552 -5.85 -3.30 12.90
N ALA A 553 -5.27 -3.99 11.91
CA ALA A 553 -3.86 -3.92 11.55
C ALA A 553 -3.56 -3.03 10.33
N ASP A 554 -3.96 -1.75 10.42
CA ASP A 554 -3.64 -0.76 9.38
C ASP A 554 -2.19 -0.23 9.48
N GLY A 555 -1.50 -0.49 10.59
CA GLY A 555 -0.09 -0.17 10.87
C GLY A 555 0.16 1.30 11.26
N ALA A 556 -0.47 2.23 10.55
CA ALA A 556 -0.71 3.62 10.95
C ALA A 556 -1.92 4.09 10.17
N ASN A 557 -2.99 4.53 10.85
CA ASN A 557 -4.20 5.01 10.19
C ASN A 557 -5.18 5.72 11.15
N PRO A 558 -5.42 7.03 11.02
CA PRO A 558 -6.46 7.73 11.80
C PRO A 558 -7.89 7.29 11.43
N TRP A 559 -8.10 6.79 10.20
CA TRP A 559 -9.41 6.29 9.74
C TRP A 559 -9.92 5.04 10.48
N SER A 560 -9.06 4.38 11.24
CA SER A 560 -9.43 3.24 12.06
C SER A 560 -10.56 3.60 13.03
N ILE A 561 -10.55 4.81 13.59
CA ILE A 561 -11.48 5.29 14.62
C ILE A 561 -12.93 5.30 14.10
N SER A 562 -13.21 6.07 13.04
CA SER A 562 -14.56 6.21 12.48
C SER A 562 -15.08 4.89 11.91
N SER A 563 -14.19 4.06 11.37
CA SER A 563 -14.52 2.70 10.91
C SER A 563 -14.88 1.77 12.07
N CYS A 564 -14.16 1.85 13.20
CA CYS A 564 -14.43 1.07 14.40
C CYS A 564 -15.73 1.51 15.09
N ASP A 565 -15.94 2.80 15.29
CA ASP A 565 -17.15 3.35 15.92
C ASP A 565 -18.39 3.00 15.08
N ALA A 566 -18.35 3.20 13.76
CA ALA A 566 -19.47 2.88 12.88
C ALA A 566 -19.76 1.37 12.77
N PHE A 567 -18.72 0.52 12.84
CA PHE A 567 -18.86 -0.93 12.90
C PHE A 567 -19.46 -1.38 14.24
N LEU A 568 -18.99 -0.82 15.35
CA LEU A 568 -19.49 -1.09 16.70
C LEU A 568 -20.97 -0.75 16.81
N ASN A 569 -21.39 0.44 16.38
CA ASN A 569 -22.77 0.91 16.43
C ASN A 569 -23.78 -0.05 15.75
N VAL A 570 -23.36 -0.82 14.73
CA VAL A 570 -24.21 -1.84 14.09
C VAL A 570 -24.06 -3.21 14.75
N PHE A 571 -22.83 -3.68 14.97
CA PHE A 571 -22.57 -5.06 15.41
C PHE A 571 -22.64 -5.27 16.93
N GLN A 572 -22.73 -4.21 17.75
CA GLN A 572 -22.99 -4.33 19.19
C GLN A 572 -24.31 -5.04 19.47
N SER A 573 -25.35 -4.73 18.69
CA SER A 573 -26.65 -5.44 18.70
C SER A 573 -26.55 -6.94 18.38
N ARG A 574 -25.40 -7.39 17.85
CA ARG A 574 -25.09 -8.78 17.45
C ARG A 574 -24.00 -9.40 18.35
N GLY A 575 -23.71 -8.78 19.50
CA GLY A 575 -22.80 -9.30 20.52
C GLY A 575 -21.33 -8.92 20.35
N LEU A 576 -20.99 -8.00 19.44
CA LEU A 576 -19.68 -7.35 19.48
C LEU A 576 -19.61 -6.47 20.74
N ARG A 577 -18.51 -6.55 21.51
CA ARG A 577 -18.30 -5.69 22.69
C ARG A 577 -17.26 -4.61 22.35
N PRO A 578 -17.40 -3.35 22.82
CA PRO A 578 -16.48 -2.27 22.46
C PRO A 578 -15.00 -2.61 22.73
N GLU A 579 -14.74 -3.31 23.82
CA GLU A 579 -13.42 -3.59 24.36
C GLU A 579 -12.63 -4.67 23.59
N VAL A 580 -13.27 -5.43 22.70
CA VAL A 580 -12.54 -6.39 21.84
C VAL A 580 -11.87 -5.71 20.65
N ILE A 581 -12.14 -4.43 20.39
CA ILE A 581 -11.58 -3.71 19.24
C ILE A 581 -10.14 -3.26 19.56
N CYS A 582 -9.19 -3.91 18.90
CA CYS A 582 -7.77 -3.87 19.18
C CYS A 582 -6.95 -3.35 17.99
N PRO A 583 -6.88 -2.02 17.77
CA PRO A 583 -5.91 -1.44 16.82
C PRO A 583 -4.47 -1.77 17.22
N CYS A 584 -3.60 -1.87 16.23
CA CYS A 584 -2.16 -2.01 16.43
C CYS A 584 -1.36 -1.11 15.49
N ALA A 585 -0.21 -0.65 15.97
CA ALA A 585 0.80 -0.01 15.14
C ALA A 585 1.86 -1.01 14.69
N SER A 586 2.27 -0.90 13.43
CA SER A 586 3.25 -1.81 12.84
C SER A 586 3.94 -1.19 11.63
N SER A 587 5.23 -1.51 11.45
CA SER A 587 6.01 -1.19 10.26
C SER A 587 6.71 -2.45 9.72
N SER A 588 7.25 -2.40 8.50
CA SER A 588 7.97 -3.54 7.92
C SER A 588 9.32 -3.79 8.62
N GLU A 589 9.87 -2.78 9.27
CA GLU A 589 11.18 -2.76 9.92
C GLU A 589 11.09 -3.22 11.37
N ALA A 590 10.09 -2.73 12.13
CA ALA A 590 9.93 -3.01 13.56
C ALA A 590 8.81 -4.01 13.88
N LEU A 591 8.24 -4.66 12.86
CA LEU A 591 7.11 -5.58 12.97
C LEU A 591 5.94 -4.93 13.74
N THR A 592 5.44 -5.52 14.83
CA THR A 592 4.44 -4.88 15.70
C THR A 592 5.13 -3.98 16.72
N VAL A 593 4.70 -2.72 16.79
CA VAL A 593 5.27 -1.70 17.70
C VAL A 593 4.44 -1.57 18.98
N ALA A 594 3.12 -1.53 18.83
CA ALA A 594 2.15 -1.44 19.92
C ALA A 594 0.83 -2.12 19.50
N ILE A 595 0.08 -2.65 20.47
CA ILE A 595 -1.24 -3.24 20.25
C ILE A 595 -2.14 -3.02 21.47
N ARG A 596 -3.40 -2.62 21.25
CA ARG A 596 -4.37 -2.59 22.35
C ARG A 596 -4.77 -4.00 22.72
N ARG A 597 -4.68 -4.29 24.01
CA ARG A 597 -5.03 -5.59 24.59
C ARG A 597 -6.46 -5.53 25.14
N PRO A 598 -7.25 -6.62 25.07
CA PRO A 598 -8.54 -6.68 25.76
C PRO A 598 -8.38 -6.41 27.27
N PRO A 599 -9.33 -5.74 27.94
CA PRO A 599 -9.24 -5.47 29.38
C PRO A 599 -9.13 -6.73 30.25
N GLU A 600 -9.65 -7.87 29.77
CA GLU A 600 -9.49 -9.18 30.42
C GLU A 600 -8.01 -9.63 30.51
N LEU A 601 -7.10 -8.99 29.76
CA LEU A 601 -5.64 -9.15 29.80
C LEU A 601 -4.91 -7.93 30.40
N GLY A 602 -5.60 -7.12 31.20
CA GLY A 602 -5.01 -5.92 31.84
C GLY A 602 -4.82 -4.73 30.88
N GLY A 603 -5.54 -4.69 29.75
CA GLY A 603 -5.57 -3.51 28.89
C GLY A 603 -6.27 -2.31 29.55
N PRO A 604 -5.70 -1.08 29.49
CA PRO A 604 -6.41 0.13 29.89
C PRO A 604 -7.59 0.41 28.94
N PRO A 605 -8.56 1.24 29.35
CA PRO A 605 -9.66 1.65 28.45
C PRO A 605 -9.13 2.44 27.23
N PRO A 606 -9.80 2.38 26.07
CA PRO A 606 -9.41 3.14 24.89
C PRO A 606 -9.33 4.66 25.13
N GLY A 607 -8.15 5.24 24.97
CA GLY A 607 -7.91 6.67 25.01
C GLY A 607 -8.14 7.31 23.64
N LYS A 608 -9.07 8.28 23.58
CA LYS A 608 -9.21 9.20 22.44
C LYS A 608 -8.76 10.60 22.88
N ALA A 609 -8.07 11.32 22.00
CA ALA A 609 -7.64 12.70 22.21
C ALA A 609 -8.11 13.58 21.05
N VAL A 610 -8.69 14.74 21.36
CA VAL A 610 -9.11 15.75 20.37
C VAL A 610 -7.99 16.79 20.28
N LEU A 611 -7.30 16.86 19.14
CA LEU A 611 -6.11 17.69 18.96
C LEU A 611 -6.38 18.85 18.00
N SER A 612 -5.81 20.02 18.30
CA SER A 612 -5.94 21.20 17.44
C SER A 612 -5.12 21.02 16.15
N MET A 613 -5.77 21.02 14.98
CA MET A 613 -5.10 20.76 13.70
C MET A 613 -4.04 21.82 13.36
N ASN A 614 -4.20 23.06 13.80
CA ASN A 614 -3.20 24.11 13.58
C ASN A 614 -1.88 23.77 14.29
N CYS A 615 -1.93 23.39 15.58
CA CYS A 615 -0.75 22.97 16.33
C CYS A 615 -0.15 21.69 15.76
N LEU A 616 -1.00 20.69 15.45
CA LEU A 616 -0.57 19.42 14.88
C LEU A 616 0.14 19.60 13.52
N SER A 617 -0.28 20.59 12.71
CA SER A 617 0.38 20.94 11.45
C SER A 617 1.80 21.49 11.60
N PHE A 618 2.22 21.87 12.81
CA PHE A 618 3.61 22.20 13.14
C PHE A 618 4.30 21.10 13.97
N GLY A 619 3.66 19.93 14.11
CA GLY A 619 4.13 18.83 14.96
C GLY A 619 3.93 19.07 16.45
N VAL A 620 3.04 19.98 16.87
CA VAL A 620 2.83 20.34 18.27
C VAL A 620 1.50 19.79 18.78
N ILE A 621 1.53 19.07 19.89
CA ILE A 621 0.39 18.38 20.47
C ILE A 621 -0.30 19.33 21.44
N ARG A 622 -1.47 19.85 21.07
CA ARG A 622 -2.36 20.60 21.97
C ARG A 622 -3.74 19.98 21.89
N VAL A 623 -4.26 19.57 23.05
CA VAL A 623 -5.66 19.14 23.20
C VAL A 623 -6.54 20.37 23.01
N ASP A 624 -7.53 20.29 22.14
CA ASP A 624 -8.52 21.36 21.99
C ASP A 624 -9.75 21.01 22.84
N THR A 625 -10.09 21.87 23.80
CA THR A 625 -11.22 21.70 24.72
C THR A 625 -12.42 22.58 24.37
N GLU A 626 -12.28 23.41 23.34
CA GLU A 626 -13.36 24.19 22.75
C GLU A 626 -13.83 23.47 21.47
N GLU A 627 -15.14 23.46 21.20
CA GLU A 627 -15.75 22.71 20.09
C GLU A 627 -15.51 23.36 18.71
N LYS A 628 -14.24 23.56 18.36
CA LYS A 628 -13.79 24.21 17.13
C LYS A 628 -13.87 23.25 15.94
N LEU A 629 -14.23 23.78 14.77
CA LEU A 629 -14.23 23.05 13.48
C LEU A 629 -12.83 22.66 12.98
N SER A 630 -11.76 22.96 13.74
CA SER A 630 -10.35 22.80 13.36
C SER A 630 -9.62 21.75 14.20
N VAL A 631 -10.29 20.65 14.53
CA VAL A 631 -9.75 19.56 15.37
C VAL A 631 -9.65 18.23 14.64
N LEU A 632 -8.71 17.38 15.08
CA LEU A 632 -8.57 15.99 14.67
C LEU A 632 -8.70 15.09 15.90
N THR A 633 -9.61 14.12 15.85
CA THR A 633 -9.67 13.07 16.89
C THR A 633 -8.68 11.97 16.55
N VAL A 634 -7.77 11.68 17.49
CA VAL A 634 -6.83 10.55 17.42
C VAL A 634 -7.15 9.55 18.54
N GLN A 635 -6.72 8.30 18.37
CA GLN A 635 -6.96 7.22 19.33
C GLN A 635 -5.68 6.41 19.52
N ASP A 636 -5.50 5.82 20.70
CA ASP A 636 -4.37 4.95 20.97
C ASP A 636 -4.40 3.67 20.11
N VAL A 637 -3.22 3.14 19.85
CA VAL A 637 -2.97 1.78 19.33
C VAL A 637 -2.57 0.81 20.45
N GLY A 638 -2.90 1.15 21.69
CA GLY A 638 -2.54 0.41 22.90
C GLY A 638 -1.11 0.61 23.39
N GLN A 639 -0.66 -0.39 24.15
CA GLN A 639 0.63 -0.39 24.82
C GLN A 639 1.75 -0.94 23.93
N ILE A 640 2.98 -0.55 24.25
CA ILE A 640 4.22 -1.08 23.70
C ILE A 640 4.26 -2.62 23.80
N MET A 641 4.83 -3.28 22.79
CA MET A 641 5.01 -4.74 22.78
C MET A 641 5.87 -5.26 23.96
N PRO A 642 5.58 -6.46 24.51
CA PRO A 642 6.41 -7.09 25.54
C PRO A 642 7.86 -7.28 25.07
N GLY A 643 8.82 -6.93 25.92
CA GLY A 643 10.25 -6.99 25.59
C GLY A 643 10.72 -5.94 24.55
N ALA A 644 9.96 -4.87 24.33
CA ALA A 644 10.38 -3.73 23.52
C ALA A 644 10.58 -2.45 24.37
N SER A 645 11.50 -1.59 23.95
CA SER A 645 11.65 -0.21 24.42
C SER A 645 11.38 0.74 23.27
N VAL A 646 10.70 1.85 23.54
CA VAL A 646 10.26 2.83 22.54
C VAL A 646 10.68 4.23 22.95
N CYS A 647 11.09 5.03 21.96
CA CYS A 647 11.22 6.47 22.11
C CYS A 647 10.64 7.17 20.87
N VAL A 648 10.48 8.49 20.96
CA VAL A 648 10.05 9.33 19.83
C VAL A 648 11.14 10.37 19.58
N VAL A 649 11.57 10.47 18.32
CA VAL A 649 12.71 11.30 17.90
C VAL A 649 12.30 12.30 16.83
N LYS A 650 13.05 13.41 16.73
CA LYS A 650 12.90 14.35 15.62
C LYS A 650 13.16 13.63 14.30
N VAL A 651 12.25 13.85 13.34
CA VAL A 651 12.26 13.19 12.02
C VAL A 651 13.54 13.52 11.23
N ASP A 652 13.93 14.79 11.29
CA ASP A 652 14.93 15.40 10.42
C ASP A 652 16.28 15.58 11.17
N GLY A 653 17.38 15.17 10.54
CA GLY A 653 18.73 15.29 11.09
C GLY A 653 19.08 14.23 12.13
N THR A 654 19.84 14.61 13.17
CA THR A 654 20.22 13.74 14.29
C THR A 654 18.96 13.34 15.09
N PRO A 655 18.80 12.07 15.49
CA PRO A 655 17.60 11.56 16.20
C PRO A 655 17.55 12.03 17.67
N TYR A 656 17.40 13.33 17.87
CA TYR A 656 17.14 13.93 19.19
C TYR A 656 15.77 13.51 19.71
N LEU A 657 15.69 13.11 20.97
CA LEU A 657 14.43 12.84 21.66
C LEU A 657 13.49 14.06 21.60
N CYS A 658 12.26 13.81 21.16
CA CYS A 658 11.19 14.79 21.14
C CYS A 658 10.81 15.27 22.55
N LYS A 659 10.15 16.43 22.60
CA LYS A 659 9.39 16.83 23.80
C LYS A 659 8.09 16.02 23.90
N ALA A 660 7.53 15.90 25.11
CA ALA A 660 6.31 15.14 25.37
C ALA A 660 5.07 15.70 24.63
N ASP A 661 5.14 16.93 24.14
CA ASP A 661 4.13 17.61 23.34
C ASP A 661 4.57 17.81 21.86
N GLU A 662 5.53 17.02 21.38
CA GLU A 662 6.05 17.04 20.02
C GLU A 662 5.77 15.72 19.29
N VAL A 663 5.24 15.80 18.06
CA VAL A 663 5.12 14.66 17.14
C VAL A 663 6.45 14.42 16.47
N GLY A 664 6.99 13.22 16.66
CA GLY A 664 8.21 12.75 16.00
C GLY A 664 8.01 11.41 15.30
N GLU A 665 9.12 10.80 14.90
CA GLU A 665 9.13 9.41 14.46
C GLU A 665 9.27 8.48 15.67
N ILE A 666 8.48 7.40 15.68
CA ILE A 666 8.59 6.34 16.69
C ILE A 666 9.79 5.45 16.36
N CYS A 667 10.63 5.16 17.36
CA CYS A 667 11.79 4.28 17.27
C CYS A 667 11.68 3.14 18.29
N VAL A 668 12.08 1.92 17.90
CA VAL A 668 11.91 0.70 18.70
C VAL A 668 13.23 -0.05 18.87
N ASN A 669 13.64 -0.29 20.12
CA ASN A 669 14.64 -1.29 20.46
C ASN A 669 13.90 -2.56 20.95
N SER A 670 14.08 -3.68 20.26
CA SER A 670 13.55 -4.98 20.70
C SER A 670 14.28 -6.11 19.97
N GLY A 671 14.25 -7.33 20.52
CA GLY A 671 14.56 -8.53 19.74
C GLY A 671 13.55 -8.79 18.63
N ALA A 672 12.33 -8.24 18.70
CA ALA A 672 11.23 -8.48 17.78
C ALA A 672 11.20 -7.53 16.54
N THR A 673 12.36 -7.06 16.05
CA THR A 673 12.46 -6.24 14.82
C THR A 673 13.12 -7.02 13.68
N GLY A 674 12.99 -6.53 12.45
CA GLY A 674 13.90 -6.87 11.36
C GLY A 674 15.34 -6.42 11.66
N ILE A 675 16.30 -6.96 10.92
CA ILE A 675 17.74 -6.76 11.17
C ILE A 675 18.45 -5.90 10.12
N ALA A 676 17.93 -5.82 8.90
CA ALA A 676 18.54 -5.09 7.79
C ALA A 676 17.59 -4.93 6.59
N TYR A 677 17.93 -3.99 5.70
CA TYR A 677 17.55 -4.08 4.29
C TYR A 677 18.58 -4.93 3.54
N PHE A 678 18.11 -5.94 2.79
CA PHE A 678 18.97 -6.90 2.11
C PHE A 678 19.90 -6.20 1.10
N GLY A 679 21.21 -6.31 1.31
CA GLY A 679 22.24 -5.72 0.43
C GLY A 679 22.42 -4.19 0.52
N LEU A 680 21.65 -3.48 1.36
CA LEU A 680 21.62 -2.00 1.39
C LEU A 680 22.23 -1.43 2.69
N LEU A 681 23.46 -1.85 3.01
CA LEU A 681 24.15 -1.56 4.28
C LEU A 681 24.09 -0.08 4.73
N GLY A 682 24.25 0.88 3.80
CA GLY A 682 24.20 2.31 4.13
C GLY A 682 22.83 2.79 4.62
N ILE A 683 21.74 2.25 4.09
CA ILE A 683 20.37 2.55 4.57
C ILE A 683 20.07 1.71 5.81
N THR A 684 20.55 0.47 5.87
CA THR A 684 20.42 -0.41 7.04
C THR A 684 20.90 0.27 8.32
N LYS A 685 22.10 0.88 8.32
CA LYS A 685 22.62 1.57 9.51
C LYS A 685 21.70 2.69 9.99
N ASN A 686 21.24 3.54 9.08
CA ASN A 686 20.40 4.69 9.40
C ASN A 686 18.99 4.30 9.90
N VAL A 687 18.54 3.06 9.63
CA VAL A 687 17.19 2.59 9.95
C VAL A 687 17.16 1.56 11.08
N PHE A 688 18.07 0.58 11.12
CA PHE A 688 18.09 -0.49 12.14
C PHE A 688 19.15 -0.28 13.24
N GLU A 689 20.18 0.54 12.98
CA GLU A 689 21.28 0.83 13.92
C GLU A 689 21.22 2.28 14.45
N ALA A 690 20.03 2.91 14.49
CA ALA A 690 19.92 4.31 14.91
C ALA A 690 20.17 4.46 16.42
N ILE A 691 20.89 5.51 16.82
CA ILE A 691 21.21 5.80 18.23
C ILE A 691 20.51 7.11 18.63
N PRO A 692 19.35 7.06 19.31
CA PRO A 692 18.68 8.26 19.78
C PRO A 692 19.51 8.98 20.84
N VAL A 693 19.39 10.32 20.88
CA VAL A 693 20.16 11.17 21.80
C VAL A 693 19.26 12.14 22.57
N THR A 694 19.65 12.44 23.81
CA THR A 694 19.07 13.52 24.63
C THR A 694 19.34 14.90 24.01
N ALA A 695 18.69 15.95 24.51
CA ALA A 695 18.91 17.33 24.06
C ALA A 695 20.37 17.82 24.24
N ALA A 696 21.14 17.17 25.11
CA ALA A 696 22.57 17.42 25.32
C ALA A 696 23.48 16.60 24.36
N GLY A 697 22.92 15.85 23.42
CA GLY A 697 23.66 14.98 22.49
C GLY A 697 24.13 13.64 23.07
N VAL A 698 23.83 13.36 24.34
CA VAL A 698 24.20 12.08 25.00
C VAL A 698 23.27 10.96 24.55
N PRO A 699 23.79 9.78 24.11
CA PRO A 699 22.97 8.60 23.78
C PRO A 699 22.03 8.18 24.90
N VAL A 700 20.85 7.69 24.52
CA VAL A 700 19.81 7.26 25.48
C VAL A 700 19.95 5.80 25.94
N SER A 701 20.84 5.05 25.30
CA SER A 701 20.96 3.59 25.34
C SER A 701 22.24 3.16 24.64
N ASP A 702 22.92 2.15 25.16
CA ASP A 702 24.05 1.49 24.48
C ASP A 702 23.58 0.56 23.34
N GLN A 703 22.28 0.23 23.31
CA GLN A 703 21.65 -0.59 22.29
C GLN A 703 20.91 0.28 21.25
N PRO A 704 21.04 -0.02 19.95
CA PRO A 704 20.40 0.76 18.89
C PRO A 704 18.88 0.55 18.80
N PHE A 705 18.22 1.46 18.10
CA PHE A 705 16.79 1.45 17.84
C PHE A 705 16.52 1.35 16.33
N THR A 706 15.45 0.64 15.97
CA THR A 706 14.89 0.63 14.62
C THR A 706 13.94 1.82 14.43
N ARG A 707 14.21 2.65 13.42
CA ARG A 707 13.32 3.69 12.88
C ARG A 707 12.14 3.05 12.16
N THR A 708 10.92 3.38 12.56
CA THR A 708 9.69 2.69 12.10
C THR A 708 9.01 3.35 10.91
N GLY A 709 9.38 4.58 10.57
CA GLY A 709 8.63 5.43 9.65
C GLY A 709 7.23 5.83 10.16
N LEU A 710 6.82 5.45 11.37
CA LEU A 710 5.54 5.81 11.99
C LEU A 710 5.69 7.18 12.69
N LEU A 711 4.78 8.10 12.39
CA LEU A 711 4.75 9.42 13.02
C LEU A 711 3.73 9.41 14.16
N GLY A 712 4.13 9.89 15.33
CA GLY A 712 3.30 9.75 16.53
C GLY A 712 3.93 10.33 17.79
N PHE A 713 3.31 9.96 18.91
CA PHE A 713 3.70 10.36 20.26
C PHE A 713 3.24 9.31 21.27
N VAL A 714 3.58 9.49 22.55
CA VAL A 714 3.05 8.67 23.64
C VAL A 714 2.30 9.57 24.61
N GLY A 715 1.04 9.21 24.89
CA GLY A 715 0.15 9.96 25.76
C GLY A 715 0.17 9.46 27.21
N PRO A 716 -0.89 9.77 27.99
CA PRO A 716 -1.13 9.18 29.31
C PRO A 716 -1.09 7.64 29.30
N ASP A 717 -0.85 7.05 30.47
CA ASP A 717 -0.81 5.59 30.69
C ASP A 717 0.14 4.82 29.74
N TYR A 718 1.14 5.52 29.21
CA TYR A 718 2.11 5.03 28.21
C TYR A 718 1.47 4.51 26.91
N LEU A 719 0.27 5.01 26.58
CA LEU A 719 -0.46 4.67 25.37
C LEU A 719 0.17 5.31 24.13
N VAL A 720 0.47 4.50 23.12
CA VAL A 720 1.07 4.97 21.86
C VAL A 720 -0.03 5.54 20.96
N PHE A 721 0.18 6.74 20.43
CA PHE A 721 -0.69 7.39 19.45
C PHE A 721 0.07 7.53 18.12
N VAL A 722 -0.50 7.01 17.04
CA VAL A 722 0.07 7.12 15.69
C VAL A 722 -0.80 8.04 14.85
N VAL A 723 -0.21 9.13 14.37
CA VAL A 723 -0.89 10.19 13.59
C VAL A 723 -0.49 10.18 12.10
N GLY A 724 0.41 9.30 11.69
CA GLY A 724 0.73 9.11 10.27
C GLY A 724 1.94 8.23 9.99
N LYS A 725 2.46 8.34 8.77
CA LYS A 725 3.70 7.72 8.28
C LYS A 725 4.57 8.75 7.55
N LEU A 726 5.89 8.57 7.62
CA LEU A 726 6.89 9.40 6.96
C LEU A 726 6.74 9.38 5.43
N ASP A 727 6.55 8.20 4.84
CA ASP A 727 6.24 8.06 3.40
C ASP A 727 4.96 8.84 3.01
N GLY A 728 3.98 8.95 3.91
CA GLY A 728 2.75 9.73 3.72
C GLY A 728 2.89 11.22 4.02
N LEU A 729 4.03 11.68 4.55
CA LEU A 729 4.21 13.08 4.96
C LEU A 729 4.36 14.02 3.76
N MET A 730 3.78 15.21 3.88
CA MET A 730 3.87 16.33 2.95
C MET A 730 4.19 17.61 3.72
N MET A 731 5.00 18.49 3.11
CA MET A 731 5.29 19.84 3.61
C MET A 731 4.68 20.88 2.68
N VAL A 732 3.86 21.79 3.21
CA VAL A 732 3.22 22.89 2.47
C VAL A 732 3.26 24.15 3.32
N SER A 733 3.89 25.23 2.83
CA SER A 733 3.98 26.52 3.56
C SER A 733 4.40 26.37 5.03
N GLY A 734 5.48 25.62 5.29
CA GLY A 734 6.00 25.33 6.63
C GLY A 734 5.20 24.32 7.46
N ARG A 735 4.02 23.87 6.99
CA ARG A 735 3.15 22.91 7.69
C ARG A 735 3.33 21.48 7.21
N ARG A 736 3.29 20.56 8.16
CA ARG A 736 3.23 19.10 8.02
C ARG A 736 1.78 18.66 7.82
N HIS A 737 1.53 17.86 6.79
CA HIS A 737 0.24 17.21 6.52
C HIS A 737 0.46 15.74 6.16
N ASN A 738 -0.38 14.82 6.63
CA ASN A 738 -0.35 13.45 6.11
C ASN A 738 -1.28 13.30 4.90
N ALA A 739 -0.85 12.52 3.90
CA ALA A 739 -1.65 12.19 2.73
C ALA A 739 -3.00 11.53 3.09
N ASP A 740 -3.03 10.70 4.14
CA ASP A 740 -4.25 10.01 4.57
C ASP A 740 -5.31 10.98 5.12
N ASP A 741 -4.90 12.10 5.75
CA ASP A 741 -5.80 13.17 6.24
C ASP A 741 -6.34 14.03 5.09
N VAL A 742 -5.52 14.28 4.07
CA VAL A 742 -5.94 15.00 2.86
C VAL A 742 -6.95 14.16 2.07
N VAL A 743 -6.73 12.84 2.00
CA VAL A 743 -7.70 11.88 1.43
C VAL A 743 -8.98 11.82 2.26
N ALA A 744 -8.90 11.95 3.60
CA ALA A 744 -10.09 12.05 4.47
C ALA A 744 -10.91 13.30 4.21
N THR A 745 -10.25 14.45 4.10
CA THR A 745 -10.89 15.73 3.79
C THR A 745 -11.64 15.68 2.45
N ALA A 746 -11.06 15.04 1.42
CA ALA A 746 -11.70 14.88 0.12
C ALA A 746 -12.91 13.92 0.14
N LEU A 747 -12.78 12.77 0.83
CA LEU A 747 -13.83 11.76 0.92
C LEU A 747 -15.02 12.20 1.79
N ALA A 748 -14.81 13.10 2.76
CA ALA A 748 -15.89 13.70 3.56
C ALA A 748 -16.81 14.64 2.74
N VAL A 749 -16.39 15.06 1.53
CA VAL A 749 -17.14 15.94 0.62
C VAL A 749 -17.84 15.15 -0.49
N GLU A 750 -17.16 14.21 -1.16
CA GLU A 750 -17.77 13.33 -2.18
C GLU A 750 -17.53 11.83 -1.88
N PRO A 751 -18.31 11.21 -0.97
CA PRO A 751 -18.05 9.83 -0.52
C PRO A 751 -18.06 8.76 -1.63
N MET A 752 -18.83 8.96 -2.72
CA MET A 752 -19.16 7.87 -3.66
C MET A 752 -18.37 7.83 -4.98
N LYS A 753 -17.52 8.83 -5.30
CA LYS A 753 -16.75 8.80 -6.57
C LYS A 753 -15.33 8.23 -6.45
N PHE A 754 -14.67 8.39 -5.31
CA PHE A 754 -13.25 8.09 -5.17
C PHE A 754 -12.94 6.66 -4.70
N VAL A 755 -13.79 6.07 -3.86
CA VAL A 755 -13.58 4.73 -3.26
C VAL A 755 -13.42 3.62 -4.33
N TYR A 756 -14.06 3.76 -5.48
CA TYR A 756 -13.98 2.83 -6.61
C TYR A 756 -12.62 2.77 -7.35
N ARG A 757 -11.58 3.49 -6.90
CA ARG A 757 -10.23 3.48 -7.51
C ARG A 757 -9.10 2.90 -6.65
N GLY A 758 -9.41 2.32 -5.48
CA GLY A 758 -8.50 1.39 -4.80
C GLY A 758 -8.35 0.08 -5.61
N ARG A 759 -7.13 -0.49 -5.67
CA ARG A 759 -6.79 -1.68 -6.49
C ARG A 759 -7.43 -3.00 -5.99
#